data_AF-H5WJD3-F1
#
_entry.id   AF-H5WJD3-F1
#
_cell.length_a   1.000
_cell.length_b   1.000
_cell.length_c   1.000
_cell.angle_alpha   90.00
_cell.angle_beta   90.00
_cell.angle_gamma   90.00
#
_symmetry.space_group_name_H-M   'P 1'
#
loop_
_entity.id
_entity.type
_entity.pdbx_description
1 polymer ?
#
loop_
_entity_poly.entity_id
_entity_poly.type
_entity_poly.pdbx_seq_one_letter_code
_entity_poly.pdbx_strand_id
1 'polypeptide(L)'
;MRTPALVLALSACSALGAAADGSGLSVVQRRELGPNALVVLAGVPTQPVPARSWVLPADARRFHINSQTGDDALDGLAAQAAGPGQGPWRSFGRLAGAGLRPGDAVLLACGSQWQQTLKLPASGTAERPIYVGTDPGRPCAAPPTIHGRLDIPASAWSPLRGAVHRATLAATPLQLFSSAGALSLAHHPNRGHLGNDPASPYLALPSPGNAVPKQGGGTGSNQVTLGPELQLPAGAALEEGLQFHVRTTSWLIDTATVTAVAGRQINLSRSTSYPLQAGWGYYLTGQAWMVDSPGEWHFDAASRVLTCWSPDSAAPGSGVVASVLDTGIDLRDRQHVVVDGVAIDHVGTGIDLRRSERVRIRNASVQDVAERGVNAASTRGATIESSLIARTGLDALGGHFEGEGHAMALTALNNLIRDSGVRLDGDTVLSLPRRSQGAIHAGPDSVVRGNTIVNAGYHGIRLWGNSTVENNLVLGACSVLDDCGAIYAWSSADSAIRNNIVAHTRSPLSGKPDKERHSQSQGLYLDLATSRITVQGNSAADTDNGIQVHVGDHHALEANHLYGNRRGQLWLQETSNARRAAGDLHDIGVSRNLMAAVVPGSSGLRLQTRFGSTAGFGSVNGNRYLDAPDAVAVSNASAGGTRDFSFRQWQSGTASGLPDARDATGNSANAGRSWYSVAGANLVPNAALEDGLAGWSSWNAAPQAAQLLREPCPSGLCARLVAGGSASRLSSPPMALRRGQWYRLSVDLSSDSDAQRVALVLRRAGGAGEAGPSLADRPLGTTAGRDWRRHSVLFRSTLDTPSGNSGARLDVDGIAPGHWLSLARLELVPVQPSALAQVSAILLNAAAAPALLACPFTGAQAASCNHVLDMQTGEPVAWPLRVAAHASTIVHGFDPQLLDADGDGIPDHQDLCPGTPALKVVDASGCALDPR
;
A
#
# COMPACT_ATOMS: atom_id res chain seq x y z
N MET A 1 -18.25 5.36 -19.81
CA MET A 1 -17.45 6.39 -20.51
C MET A 1 -16.00 5.92 -20.47
N ARG A 2 -15.38 5.75 -21.64
CA ARG A 2 -14.00 5.29 -21.79
C ARG A 2 -13.06 6.44 -21.40
N THR A 3 -12.30 6.27 -20.33
CA THR A 3 -11.09 7.09 -20.08
C THR A 3 -10.07 6.78 -21.18
N PRO A 4 -9.43 7.78 -21.80
CA PRO A 4 -8.37 7.52 -22.73
C PRO A 4 -7.16 7.00 -21.93
N ALA A 5 -6.74 5.77 -22.24
CA ALA A 5 -5.47 5.23 -21.79
C ALA A 5 -4.34 6.11 -22.34
N LEU A 6 -3.71 6.90 -21.47
CA LEU A 6 -2.45 7.54 -21.77
C LEU A 6 -1.37 6.43 -21.71
N VAL A 7 -1.06 5.88 -22.87
CA VAL A 7 0.06 4.97 -23.08
C VAL A 7 1.35 5.76 -22.87
N LEU A 8 1.98 5.59 -21.71
CA LEU A 8 3.39 5.93 -21.50
C LEU A 8 4.19 4.65 -21.73
N ALA A 9 4.84 4.59 -22.90
CA ALA A 9 5.86 3.60 -23.21
C ALA A 9 7.02 3.78 -22.21
N LEU A 10 7.22 2.78 -21.37
CA LEU A 10 8.17 2.80 -20.28
C LEU A 10 8.81 1.41 -20.25
N SER A 11 9.78 1.19 -21.14
CA SER A 11 10.72 0.08 -21.04
C SER A 11 12.14 0.68 -20.96
N ALA A 12 12.92 0.13 -20.03
CA ALA A 12 14.22 0.60 -19.51
C ALA A 12 14.11 1.66 -18.38
N CYS A 13 14.08 1.19 -17.12
CA CYS A 13 14.11 1.95 -15.84
C CYS A 13 12.78 2.54 -15.28
N SER A 14 11.63 1.99 -15.64
CA SER A 14 10.62 2.87 -16.23
C SER A 14 9.31 3.03 -15.44
N ALA A 15 9.39 3.68 -14.27
CA ALA A 15 8.65 4.93 -14.06
C ALA A 15 9.52 5.98 -13.35
N LEU A 16 10.86 5.88 -13.44
CA LEU A 16 11.79 6.76 -12.74
C LEU A 16 13.02 7.04 -13.62
N GLY A 17 13.05 8.21 -14.27
CA GLY A 17 14.27 8.72 -14.88
C GLY A 17 15.29 9.07 -13.80
N ALA A 18 16.18 8.15 -13.46
CA ALA A 18 17.32 8.42 -12.61
C ALA A 18 18.56 8.68 -13.48
N ALA A 19 18.83 9.94 -13.79
CA ALA A 19 20.22 10.37 -13.77
C ALA A 19 20.57 10.52 -12.29
N ALA A 20 21.52 9.74 -11.78
CA ALA A 20 22.12 10.07 -10.50
C ALA A 20 22.73 11.47 -10.64
N ASP A 21 22.41 12.39 -9.74
CA ASP A 21 23.33 13.50 -9.54
C ASP A 21 24.64 12.93 -8.94
N GLY A 22 25.73 13.69 -8.98
CA GLY A 22 27.00 13.24 -8.41
C GLY A 22 26.95 12.93 -6.89
N SER A 23 25.79 12.99 -6.24
CA SER A 23 25.57 12.70 -4.82
C SER A 23 25.04 11.28 -4.53
N GLY A 24 24.67 10.50 -5.56
CA GLY A 24 24.19 9.12 -5.37
C GLY A 24 22.73 9.01 -4.91
N LEU A 25 21.94 10.08 -5.02
CA LEU A 25 20.49 10.10 -4.78
C LEU A 25 19.73 10.15 -6.12
N SER A 26 18.49 9.65 -6.16
CA SER A 26 17.64 9.82 -7.34
C SER A 26 17.07 11.25 -7.44
N VAL A 27 16.75 11.68 -8.66
CA VAL A 27 15.97 12.90 -8.95
C VAL A 27 14.63 12.90 -8.20
N VAL A 28 14.07 14.09 -7.98
CA VAL A 28 12.71 14.30 -7.46
C VAL A 28 11.69 13.51 -8.26
N GLN A 29 11.00 12.58 -7.59
CA GLN A 29 9.91 11.78 -8.15
C GLN A 29 8.58 12.49 -7.90
N ARG A 30 7.71 12.53 -8.91
CA ARG A 30 6.36 13.13 -8.81
C ARG A 30 5.32 12.09 -9.18
N ARG A 31 4.29 11.96 -8.34
CA ARG A 31 3.11 11.12 -8.58
C ARG A 31 1.84 11.95 -8.44
N GLU A 32 0.96 11.86 -9.43
CA GLU A 32 -0.34 12.52 -9.40
C GLU A 32 -1.38 11.57 -8.80
N LEU A 33 -2.09 12.02 -7.77
CA LEU A 33 -3.22 11.28 -7.18
C LEU A 33 -4.56 11.67 -7.84
N GLY A 34 -4.53 12.77 -8.59
CA GLY A 34 -5.63 13.39 -9.31
C GLY A 34 -5.15 14.70 -9.93
N PRO A 35 -6.02 15.44 -10.62
CA PRO A 35 -5.63 16.66 -11.33
C PRO A 35 -5.05 17.74 -10.40
N ASN A 36 -5.40 17.74 -9.11
CA ASN A 36 -5.05 18.80 -8.16
C ASN A 36 -4.29 18.30 -6.92
N ALA A 37 -3.84 17.04 -6.89
CA ALA A 37 -3.20 16.44 -5.71
C ALA A 37 -1.93 15.69 -6.11
N LEU A 38 -0.80 16.09 -5.51
CA LEU A 38 0.53 15.55 -5.85
C LEU A 38 1.25 14.93 -4.64
N VAL A 39 2.03 13.87 -4.91
CA VAL A 39 3.07 13.36 -4.01
C VAL A 39 4.41 13.63 -4.67
N VAL A 40 5.32 14.25 -3.92
CA VAL A 40 6.67 14.58 -4.36
C VAL A 40 7.65 13.90 -3.43
N LEU A 41 8.54 13.08 -3.96
CA LEU A 41 9.53 12.33 -3.17
C LEU A 41 10.94 12.65 -3.66
N ALA A 42 11.77 13.12 -2.75
CA ALA A 42 13.19 13.38 -2.99
C ALA A 42 14.07 12.53 -2.08
N GLY A 43 15.34 12.38 -2.48
CA GLY A 43 16.36 11.81 -1.61
C GLY A 43 16.32 10.29 -1.47
N VAL A 44 15.75 9.58 -2.46
CA VAL A 44 15.81 8.10 -2.49
C VAL A 44 17.24 7.66 -2.82
N PRO A 45 17.92 6.89 -1.95
CA PRO A 45 19.29 6.47 -2.21
C PRO A 45 19.38 5.50 -3.38
N THR A 46 20.37 5.71 -4.25
CA THR A 46 20.67 4.78 -5.34
C THR A 46 21.57 3.62 -4.89
N GLN A 47 22.35 3.84 -3.83
CA GLN A 47 23.27 2.92 -3.17
C GLN A 47 23.17 3.05 -1.64
N PRO A 48 23.51 1.99 -0.87
CA PRO A 48 23.63 2.10 0.58
C PRO A 48 24.72 3.10 1.00
N VAL A 49 24.54 3.76 2.14
CA VAL A 49 25.61 4.55 2.77
C VAL A 49 26.64 3.59 3.37
N PRO A 50 27.93 3.66 3.02
CA PRO A 50 28.93 2.72 3.55
C PRO A 50 29.07 2.80 5.07
N ALA A 51 29.20 1.64 5.72
CA ALA A 51 29.50 1.56 7.14
C ALA A 51 30.95 2.01 7.42
N ARG A 52 31.19 2.59 8.61
CA ARG A 52 32.53 3.05 9.05
C ARG A 52 33.56 1.91 9.05
N SER A 53 34.76 2.12 8.52
CA SER A 53 35.79 1.08 8.38
C SER A 53 35.98 0.22 9.65
N TRP A 54 36.00 -1.10 9.46
CA TRP A 54 36.29 -2.05 10.52
C TRP A 54 37.75 -1.96 10.96
N VAL A 55 38.05 -2.27 12.23
CA VAL A 55 39.41 -2.31 12.77
C VAL A 55 39.72 -3.73 13.22
N LEU A 56 40.73 -4.34 12.59
CA LEU A 56 41.22 -5.66 12.99
C LEU A 56 42.14 -5.55 14.21
N PRO A 57 42.15 -6.56 15.10
CA PRO A 57 43.16 -6.68 16.14
C PRO A 57 44.58 -6.66 15.54
N ALA A 58 45.52 -6.02 16.24
CA ALA A 58 46.91 -5.94 15.76
C ALA A 58 47.58 -7.32 15.66
N ASP A 59 47.16 -8.27 16.49
CA ASP A 59 47.62 -9.65 16.55
C ASP A 59 46.75 -10.63 15.72
N ALA A 60 45.79 -10.12 14.93
CA ALA A 60 44.91 -10.97 14.13
C ALA A 60 45.72 -11.77 13.09
N ARG A 61 45.57 -13.10 13.09
CA ARG A 61 46.07 -13.92 11.98
C ARG A 61 45.21 -13.66 10.75
N ARG A 62 45.86 -13.47 9.60
CA ARG A 62 45.21 -13.11 8.34
C ARG A 62 45.36 -14.26 7.37
N PHE A 63 44.23 -14.86 7.02
CA PHE A 63 44.12 -15.91 6.02
C PHE A 63 43.64 -15.29 4.71
N HIS A 64 44.44 -15.36 3.67
CA HIS A 64 44.17 -14.74 2.38
C HIS A 64 43.62 -15.76 1.38
N ILE A 65 42.55 -15.40 0.67
CA ILE A 65 41.95 -16.23 -0.38
C ILE A 65 41.81 -15.40 -1.66
N ASN A 66 42.34 -15.92 -2.76
CA ASN A 66 42.33 -15.29 -4.07
C ASN A 66 42.05 -16.35 -5.15
N SER A 67 40.92 -16.27 -5.85
CA SER A 67 40.55 -17.31 -6.83
C SER A 67 41.39 -17.30 -8.10
N GLN A 68 42.05 -16.17 -8.39
CA GLN A 68 42.84 -15.97 -9.60
C GLN A 68 44.30 -16.41 -9.41
N THR A 69 44.91 -16.00 -8.29
CA THR A 69 46.36 -16.20 -8.06
C THR A 69 46.68 -17.13 -6.89
N GLY A 70 45.68 -17.62 -6.15
CA GLY A 70 45.87 -18.52 -5.03
C GLY A 70 46.11 -19.97 -5.43
N ASP A 71 46.69 -20.73 -4.50
CA ASP A 71 46.90 -22.18 -4.60
C ASP A 71 46.61 -22.80 -3.22
N ASP A 72 45.76 -23.84 -3.20
CA ASP A 72 45.32 -24.52 -1.99
C ASP A 72 46.42 -25.39 -1.34
N ALA A 73 47.56 -25.55 -2.02
CA ALA A 73 48.78 -26.12 -1.43
C ALA A 73 49.55 -25.13 -0.53
N LEU A 74 49.23 -23.83 -0.58
CA LEU A 74 49.89 -22.79 0.22
C LEU A 74 49.33 -22.68 1.64
N ASP A 75 50.03 -21.96 2.50
CA ASP A 75 49.68 -21.77 3.92
C ASP A 75 48.49 -20.80 4.15
N GLY A 76 48.16 -19.95 3.18
CA GLY A 76 47.11 -18.94 3.28
C GLY A 76 47.53 -17.70 4.06
N LEU A 77 48.76 -17.58 4.53
CA LEU A 77 49.17 -16.53 5.49
C LEU A 77 49.76 -15.28 4.83
N ALA A 78 49.95 -15.30 3.51
CA ALA A 78 50.42 -14.16 2.73
C ALA A 78 49.45 -13.80 1.60
N ALA A 79 49.30 -12.50 1.32
CA ALA A 79 48.40 -12.00 0.28
C ALA A 79 48.85 -12.33 -1.15
N GLN A 80 50.14 -12.63 -1.32
CA GLN A 80 50.79 -13.02 -2.57
C GLN A 80 51.81 -14.12 -2.28
N ALA A 81 52.23 -14.85 -3.31
CA ALA A 81 53.28 -15.86 -3.16
C ALA A 81 54.58 -15.22 -2.68
N ALA A 82 55.08 -15.66 -1.53
CA ALA A 82 56.24 -15.05 -0.85
C ALA A 82 57.42 -16.03 -0.66
N GLY A 83 57.26 -17.29 -1.09
CA GLY A 83 58.27 -18.34 -0.99
C GLY A 83 57.64 -19.73 -1.14
N PRO A 84 58.44 -20.81 -1.06
CA PRO A 84 57.91 -22.18 -1.12
C PRO A 84 56.84 -22.42 -0.05
N GLY A 85 55.63 -22.77 -0.47
CA GLY A 85 54.49 -23.05 0.43
C GLY A 85 53.80 -21.83 1.04
N GLN A 86 54.23 -20.60 0.73
CA GLN A 86 53.69 -19.36 1.31
C GLN A 86 52.89 -18.56 0.29
N GLY A 87 51.65 -18.20 0.62
CA GLY A 87 50.78 -17.38 -0.23
C GLY A 87 49.30 -17.67 -0.02
N PRO A 88 48.41 -17.08 -0.83
CA PRO A 88 46.98 -17.14 -0.60
C PRO A 88 46.40 -18.50 -1.04
N TRP A 89 45.36 -18.95 -0.34
CA TRP A 89 44.54 -20.06 -0.81
C TRP A 89 43.73 -19.67 -2.05
N ARG A 90 43.32 -20.67 -2.83
CA ARG A 90 42.47 -20.47 -4.00
C ARG A 90 40.99 -20.57 -3.66
N SER A 91 40.63 -21.51 -2.80
CA SER A 91 39.24 -21.89 -2.53
C SER A 91 38.85 -21.77 -1.06
N PHE A 92 37.55 -21.75 -0.79
CA PHE A 92 37.03 -21.74 0.58
C PHE A 92 37.22 -23.09 1.30
N GLY A 93 37.55 -24.17 0.57
CA GLY A 93 37.70 -25.51 1.14
C GLY A 93 38.76 -25.60 2.24
N ARG A 94 39.75 -24.71 2.20
CA ARG A 94 40.83 -24.64 3.21
C ARG A 94 40.37 -24.12 4.57
N LEU A 95 39.24 -23.41 4.64
CA LEU A 95 38.74 -22.84 5.90
C LEU A 95 38.48 -23.91 6.95
N ALA A 96 37.94 -25.07 6.58
CA ALA A 96 37.61 -26.15 7.50
C ALA A 96 38.85 -26.67 8.28
N GLY A 97 40.02 -26.68 7.64
CA GLY A 97 41.29 -27.12 8.23
C GLY A 97 42.14 -25.99 8.82
N ALA A 98 41.72 -24.73 8.68
CA ALA A 98 42.52 -23.56 9.05
C ALA A 98 42.74 -23.38 10.57
N GLY A 99 41.90 -24.02 11.40
CA GLY A 99 41.95 -23.83 12.85
C GLY A 99 41.74 -22.37 13.26
N LEU A 100 40.70 -21.73 12.71
CA LEU A 100 40.31 -20.35 13.02
C LEU A 100 40.04 -20.19 14.52
N ARG A 101 40.47 -19.06 15.08
CA ARG A 101 40.34 -18.66 16.48
C ARG A 101 39.67 -17.28 16.57
N PRO A 102 39.07 -16.93 17.72
CA PRO A 102 38.56 -15.58 17.95
C PRO A 102 39.59 -14.49 17.62
N GLY A 103 39.18 -13.52 16.79
CA GLY A 103 40.01 -12.40 16.35
C GLY A 103 40.75 -12.60 15.03
N ASP A 104 40.72 -13.81 14.46
CA ASP A 104 41.30 -14.07 13.13
C ASP A 104 40.50 -13.38 12.01
N ALA A 105 41.16 -13.13 10.88
CA ALA A 105 40.58 -12.53 9.69
C ALA A 105 40.74 -13.43 8.46
N VAL A 106 39.66 -13.60 7.71
CA VAL A 106 39.65 -14.20 6.36
C VAL A 106 39.52 -13.07 5.35
N LEU A 107 40.61 -12.81 4.62
CA LEU A 107 40.74 -11.72 3.68
C LEU A 107 40.55 -12.21 2.24
N LEU A 108 39.47 -11.75 1.62
CA LEU A 108 39.10 -12.06 0.24
C LEU A 108 39.68 -10.99 -0.70
N ALA A 109 40.40 -11.44 -1.73
CA ALA A 109 40.99 -10.51 -2.70
C ALA A 109 39.92 -9.85 -3.59
N CYS A 110 40.06 -8.54 -3.83
CA CYS A 110 39.20 -7.80 -4.77
C CYS A 110 39.18 -8.46 -6.16
N GLY A 111 38.02 -8.46 -6.83
CA GLY A 111 37.84 -9.05 -8.16
C GLY A 111 37.87 -10.58 -8.21
N SER A 112 38.11 -11.26 -7.08
CA SER A 112 37.97 -12.72 -7.02
C SER A 112 36.50 -13.14 -7.05
N GLN A 113 36.24 -14.25 -7.73
CA GLN A 113 34.93 -14.86 -7.87
C GLN A 113 34.96 -16.34 -7.49
N TRP A 114 33.94 -16.83 -6.79
CA TRP A 114 33.80 -18.22 -6.38
C TRP A 114 32.38 -18.75 -6.62
N GLN A 115 32.29 -19.92 -7.26
CA GLN A 115 31.06 -20.73 -7.31
C GLN A 115 31.04 -21.77 -6.17
N GLN A 116 31.24 -21.32 -4.94
CA GLN A 116 31.33 -22.15 -3.74
C GLN A 116 30.69 -21.43 -2.56
N THR A 117 29.98 -22.17 -1.71
CA THR A 117 29.47 -21.63 -0.44
C THR A 117 30.64 -21.30 0.50
N LEU A 118 30.66 -20.09 1.04
CA LEU A 118 31.59 -19.74 2.13
C LEU A 118 30.99 -20.23 3.46
N LYS A 119 31.72 -21.12 4.13
CA LYS A 119 31.34 -21.65 5.44
C LYS A 119 32.46 -21.46 6.45
N LEU A 120 32.13 -20.95 7.64
CA LEU A 120 33.09 -20.81 8.73
C LEU A 120 33.00 -22.00 9.71
N PRO A 121 34.12 -22.64 10.07
CA PRO A 121 34.10 -23.74 11.03
C PRO A 121 34.07 -23.27 12.50
N ALA A 122 34.29 -21.98 12.78
CA ALA A 122 34.49 -21.46 14.13
C ALA A 122 33.67 -20.19 14.41
N SER A 123 33.54 -19.86 15.69
CA SER A 123 32.93 -18.63 16.21
C SER A 123 33.99 -17.72 16.83
N GLY A 124 33.72 -16.42 16.89
CA GLY A 124 34.52 -15.46 17.65
C GLY A 124 34.04 -15.30 19.10
N THR A 125 34.50 -14.24 19.75
CA THR A 125 33.94 -13.72 21.02
C THR A 125 33.50 -12.27 20.88
N ALA A 126 32.85 -11.70 21.90
CA ALA A 126 32.41 -10.31 21.88
C ALA A 126 33.56 -9.32 21.64
N GLU A 127 34.72 -9.57 22.25
CA GLU A 127 35.92 -8.75 22.16
C GLU A 127 36.77 -9.09 20.93
N ARG A 128 36.65 -10.32 20.42
CA ARG A 128 37.47 -10.86 19.33
C ARG A 128 36.60 -11.58 18.30
N PRO A 129 35.78 -10.86 17.53
CA PRO A 129 35.00 -11.48 16.47
C PRO A 129 35.91 -12.02 15.37
N ILE A 130 35.45 -13.06 14.66
CA ILE A 130 36.10 -13.49 13.41
C ILE A 130 35.64 -12.56 12.30
N TYR A 131 36.58 -12.03 11.52
CA TYR A 131 36.30 -11.14 10.40
C TYR A 131 36.40 -11.88 9.06
N VAL A 132 35.47 -11.63 8.15
CA VAL A 132 35.49 -12.10 6.77
C VAL A 132 35.21 -10.91 5.86
N GLY A 133 36.07 -10.63 4.90
CA GLY A 133 35.87 -9.50 4.01
C GLY A 133 37.14 -9.13 3.28
N THR A 134 37.21 -7.90 2.77
CA THR A 134 38.45 -7.36 2.20
C THR A 134 39.33 -6.77 3.30
N ASP A 135 40.56 -6.40 2.98
CA ASP A 135 41.42 -5.67 3.93
C ASP A 135 40.72 -4.37 4.37
N PRO A 136 40.43 -4.18 5.67
CA PRO A 136 39.62 -3.04 6.11
C PRO A 136 40.23 -1.69 5.73
N GLY A 137 39.39 -0.77 5.28
CA GLY A 137 39.82 0.55 4.82
C GLY A 137 40.38 0.58 3.39
N ARG A 138 40.44 -0.57 2.70
CA ARG A 138 40.76 -0.64 1.26
C ARG A 138 39.51 -1.03 0.45
N PRO A 139 38.72 -0.05 -0.04
CA PRO A 139 37.55 -0.35 -0.86
C PRO A 139 37.97 -1.00 -2.18
N CYS A 140 37.20 -2.00 -2.61
CA CYS A 140 37.38 -2.63 -3.91
C CYS A 140 36.54 -1.92 -4.97
N ALA A 141 37.12 -1.67 -6.15
CA ALA A 141 36.34 -1.29 -7.33
C ALA A 141 35.43 -2.46 -7.78
N ALA A 142 35.93 -3.70 -7.66
CA ALA A 142 35.18 -4.93 -7.87
C ALA A 142 35.20 -5.76 -6.57
N PRO A 143 34.07 -5.87 -5.84
CA PRO A 143 34.03 -6.63 -4.59
C PRO A 143 34.30 -8.13 -4.85
N PRO A 144 34.79 -8.87 -3.84
CA PRO A 144 34.82 -10.33 -3.90
C PRO A 144 33.40 -10.89 -4.05
N THR A 145 33.19 -11.76 -5.04
CA THR A 145 31.85 -12.26 -5.39
C THR A 145 31.72 -13.75 -5.17
N ILE A 146 30.65 -14.17 -4.49
CA ILE A 146 30.19 -15.56 -4.45
C ILE A 146 28.97 -15.66 -5.36
N HIS A 147 29.02 -16.49 -6.41
CA HIS A 147 27.92 -16.61 -7.36
C HIS A 147 27.48 -18.05 -7.57
N GLY A 148 26.19 -18.27 -7.81
CA GLY A 148 25.67 -19.58 -8.22
C GLY A 148 25.50 -19.74 -9.72
N ARG A 149 26.03 -18.80 -10.51
CA ARG A 149 25.92 -18.73 -11.97
C ARG A 149 26.49 -19.97 -12.69
N LEU A 150 25.65 -20.66 -13.45
CA LEU A 150 26.04 -21.68 -14.43
C LEU A 150 25.62 -21.20 -15.83
N ASP A 151 26.61 -20.88 -16.67
CA ASP A 151 26.39 -20.49 -18.06
C ASP A 151 25.99 -21.70 -18.92
N ILE A 152 24.88 -21.56 -19.65
CA ILE A 152 24.41 -22.61 -20.57
C ILE A 152 24.85 -22.20 -21.98
N PRO A 153 25.81 -22.91 -22.61
CA PRO A 153 26.32 -22.53 -23.91
C PRO A 153 25.24 -22.70 -24.99
N ALA A 154 25.29 -21.87 -26.03
CA ALA A 154 24.36 -21.95 -27.16
C ALA A 154 24.30 -23.36 -27.79
N SER A 155 25.42 -24.09 -27.79
CA SER A 155 25.53 -25.46 -28.29
C SER A 155 24.82 -26.52 -27.44
N ALA A 156 24.45 -26.21 -26.19
CA ALA A 156 23.68 -27.13 -25.35
C ALA A 156 22.20 -27.19 -25.73
N TRP A 157 21.72 -26.19 -26.47
CA TRP A 157 20.31 -26.05 -26.83
C TRP A 157 19.98 -26.80 -28.13
N SER A 158 18.87 -27.54 -28.10
CA SER A 158 18.27 -28.15 -29.28
C SER A 158 16.80 -27.78 -29.39
N PRO A 159 16.24 -27.62 -30.60
CA PRO A 159 14.80 -27.37 -30.76
C PRO A 159 13.98 -28.51 -30.17
N LEU A 160 12.88 -28.18 -29.48
CA LEU A 160 11.90 -29.14 -28.97
C LEU A 160 10.57 -29.03 -29.75
N ARG A 161 9.98 -27.83 -29.81
CA ARG A 161 8.75 -27.54 -30.57
C ARG A 161 8.61 -26.04 -30.78
N GLY A 162 8.24 -25.57 -31.99
CA GLY A 162 8.10 -24.14 -32.25
C GLY A 162 9.32 -23.33 -31.80
N ALA A 163 9.12 -22.33 -30.94
CA ALA A 163 10.17 -21.53 -30.32
C ALA A 163 10.72 -22.10 -28.98
N VAL A 164 10.21 -23.26 -28.54
CA VAL A 164 10.65 -23.94 -27.33
C VAL A 164 11.87 -24.83 -27.61
N HIS A 165 12.88 -24.67 -26.77
CA HIS A 165 14.15 -25.37 -26.86
C HIS A 165 14.39 -26.19 -25.58
N ARG A 166 15.31 -27.15 -25.67
CA ARG A 166 15.75 -27.96 -24.53
C ARG A 166 17.26 -28.08 -24.43
N ALA A 167 17.76 -28.27 -23.22
CA ALA A 167 19.14 -28.58 -22.90
C ALA A 167 19.20 -29.63 -21.79
N THR A 168 20.24 -30.46 -21.78
CA THR A 168 20.50 -31.39 -20.67
C THR A 168 21.37 -30.71 -19.63
N LEU A 169 20.98 -30.78 -18.35
CA LEU A 169 21.67 -30.14 -17.24
C LEU A 169 21.91 -31.15 -16.11
N ALA A 170 23.18 -31.53 -15.88
CA ALA A 170 23.60 -31.94 -14.53
C ALA A 170 23.48 -30.70 -13.62
N ALA A 171 23.48 -30.73 -12.30
CA ALA A 171 22.93 -29.63 -11.47
C ALA A 171 21.43 -29.31 -11.71
N THR A 172 20.74 -29.01 -10.62
CA THR A 172 19.33 -28.63 -10.61
C THR A 172 19.25 -27.11 -10.58
N PRO A 173 18.63 -26.45 -11.57
CA PRO A 173 18.48 -25.01 -11.57
C PRO A 173 17.44 -24.57 -10.54
N LEU A 174 17.78 -23.54 -9.75
CA LEU A 174 16.89 -22.89 -8.79
C LEU A 174 16.09 -21.75 -9.44
N GLN A 175 16.69 -21.07 -10.42
CA GLN A 175 16.12 -19.98 -11.19
C GLN A 175 16.89 -19.84 -12.50
N LEU A 176 16.22 -19.44 -13.58
CA LEU A 176 16.85 -19.10 -14.86
C LEU A 176 16.80 -17.61 -15.17
N PHE A 177 17.82 -17.14 -15.89
CA PHE A 177 18.01 -15.75 -16.27
C PHE A 177 18.36 -15.66 -17.75
N SER A 178 17.95 -14.55 -18.35
CA SER A 178 18.30 -14.13 -19.70
C SER A 178 18.88 -12.70 -19.65
N SER A 179 19.24 -12.14 -20.81
CA SER A 179 19.58 -10.72 -20.93
C SER A 179 18.44 -9.78 -20.49
N ALA A 180 17.19 -10.24 -20.54
CA ALA A 180 16.02 -9.51 -20.05
C ALA A 180 15.75 -9.71 -18.53
N GLY A 181 16.63 -10.43 -17.84
CA GLY A 181 16.51 -10.80 -16.42
C GLY A 181 15.92 -12.19 -16.19
N ALA A 182 15.46 -12.43 -14.96
CA ALA A 182 14.88 -13.72 -14.55
C ALA A 182 13.71 -14.15 -15.45
N LEU A 183 13.71 -15.43 -15.85
CA LEU A 183 12.63 -16.07 -16.60
C LEU A 183 11.57 -16.62 -15.64
N SER A 184 10.30 -16.65 -16.07
CA SER A 184 9.22 -17.19 -15.25
C SER A 184 9.29 -18.71 -15.22
N LEU A 185 9.05 -19.33 -14.07
CA LEU A 185 8.71 -20.74 -14.06
C LEU A 185 7.46 -20.93 -14.93
N ALA A 186 7.45 -21.97 -15.75
CA ALA A 186 6.32 -22.36 -16.58
C ALA A 186 5.08 -22.58 -15.71
N HIS A 187 3.98 -21.95 -16.09
CA HIS A 187 2.74 -21.97 -15.31
C HIS A 187 1.51 -22.08 -16.20
N HIS A 188 0.41 -22.54 -15.60
CA HIS A 188 -0.87 -22.55 -16.27
C HIS A 188 -2.00 -22.11 -15.32
N PRO A 189 -2.89 -21.21 -15.76
CA PRO A 189 -2.93 -20.57 -17.08
C PRO A 189 -1.82 -19.52 -17.25
N ASN A 190 -1.53 -19.18 -18.49
CA ASN A 190 -0.71 -18.02 -18.80
C ASN A 190 -1.46 -16.70 -18.54
N ARG A 191 -0.69 -15.64 -18.30
CA ARG A 191 -1.22 -14.27 -18.37
C ARG A 191 -1.83 -14.00 -19.74
N GLY A 192 -2.84 -13.13 -19.77
CA GLY A 192 -3.62 -12.81 -20.98
C GLY A 192 -4.85 -13.70 -21.20
N HIS A 193 -5.04 -14.77 -20.41
CA HIS A 193 -6.21 -15.65 -20.53
C HIS A 193 -7.53 -14.98 -20.11
N LEU A 194 -7.49 -13.96 -19.25
CA LEU A 194 -8.66 -13.16 -18.84
C LEU A 194 -8.64 -11.80 -19.53
N GLY A 195 -9.62 -11.54 -20.40
CA GLY A 195 -9.71 -10.25 -21.11
C GLY A 195 -9.93 -9.04 -20.19
N ASN A 196 -10.55 -9.23 -19.02
CA ASN A 196 -10.79 -8.17 -18.04
C ASN A 196 -9.69 -8.04 -16.97
N ASP A 197 -8.74 -8.97 -16.90
CA ASP A 197 -7.58 -8.94 -16.02
C ASP A 197 -6.39 -9.68 -16.66
N PRO A 198 -5.79 -9.12 -17.73
CA PRO A 198 -4.79 -9.82 -18.54
C PRO A 198 -3.47 -10.05 -17.78
N ALA A 199 -3.22 -9.36 -16.67
CA ALA A 199 -2.03 -9.56 -15.85
C ALA A 199 -2.18 -10.75 -14.86
N SER A 200 -3.40 -11.24 -14.65
CA SER A 200 -3.68 -12.33 -13.71
C SER A 200 -3.13 -13.66 -14.22
N PRO A 201 -2.34 -14.38 -13.38
CA PRO A 201 -2.01 -15.78 -13.64
C PRO A 201 -3.06 -16.75 -13.06
N TYR A 202 -4.17 -16.27 -12.49
CA TYR A 202 -5.09 -17.09 -11.71
C TYR A 202 -6.36 -17.51 -12.46
N LEU A 203 -6.75 -18.78 -12.33
CA LEU A 203 -8.12 -19.26 -12.50
C LEU A 203 -8.85 -19.23 -11.16
N ALA A 204 -10.18 -19.12 -11.18
CA ALA A 204 -10.99 -19.15 -9.97
C ALA A 204 -11.41 -20.59 -9.63
N LEU A 205 -11.37 -20.96 -8.34
CA LEU A 205 -11.93 -22.23 -7.88
C LEU A 205 -13.45 -22.29 -8.12
N PRO A 206 -14.00 -23.37 -8.71
CA PRO A 206 -15.44 -23.48 -8.99
C PRO A 206 -16.26 -23.77 -7.74
N SER A 207 -15.67 -24.42 -6.74
CA SER A 207 -16.32 -24.91 -5.53
C SER A 207 -15.35 -24.90 -4.36
N PRO A 208 -15.85 -24.94 -3.11
CA PRO A 208 -15.00 -25.19 -1.95
C PRO A 208 -14.26 -26.53 -2.05
N GLY A 209 -13.11 -26.62 -1.37
CA GLY A 209 -12.41 -27.89 -1.13
C GLY A 209 -13.02 -28.66 0.04
N ASN A 210 -12.43 -29.81 0.38
CA ASN A 210 -12.80 -30.52 1.59
C ASN A 210 -12.37 -29.75 2.86
N ALA A 211 -12.98 -30.05 4.00
CA ALA A 211 -12.57 -29.50 5.29
C ALA A 211 -11.90 -30.59 6.12
N VAL A 212 -10.60 -30.43 6.36
CA VAL A 212 -9.81 -31.37 7.18
C VAL A 212 -9.10 -30.63 8.31
N PRO A 213 -8.97 -31.24 9.51
CA PRO A 213 -8.17 -30.67 10.58
C PRO A 213 -6.71 -30.47 10.15
N LYS A 214 -6.08 -29.40 10.63
CA LYS A 214 -4.66 -29.13 10.41
C LYS A 214 -3.84 -29.47 11.66
N GLN A 215 -2.58 -29.83 11.44
CA GLN A 215 -1.60 -29.90 12.52
C GLN A 215 -1.44 -28.49 13.12
N GLY A 216 -1.62 -28.35 14.44
CA GLY A 216 -1.60 -27.04 15.12
C GLY A 216 -2.97 -26.35 15.28
N GLY A 217 -4.07 -26.98 14.82
CA GLY A 217 -5.44 -26.52 15.07
C GLY A 217 -6.12 -25.83 13.88
N GLY A 218 -7.44 -25.72 13.94
CA GLY A 218 -8.29 -25.20 12.86
C GLY A 218 -8.46 -26.16 11.68
N THR A 219 -9.08 -25.67 10.60
CA THR A 219 -9.40 -26.44 9.41
C THR A 219 -8.72 -25.88 8.15
N GLY A 220 -8.41 -26.75 7.21
CA GLY A 220 -7.89 -26.44 5.88
C GLY A 220 -8.46 -27.43 4.86
N SER A 221 -7.89 -27.46 3.66
CA SER A 221 -8.26 -28.40 2.60
C SER A 221 -7.03 -29.13 2.09
N ASN A 222 -7.17 -30.43 1.84
CA ASN A 222 -6.15 -31.24 1.16
C ASN A 222 -6.71 -31.93 -0.09
N GLN A 223 -7.92 -31.60 -0.50
CA GLN A 223 -8.55 -32.06 -1.72
C GLN A 223 -9.42 -30.95 -2.31
N VAL A 224 -9.37 -30.79 -3.64
CA VAL A 224 -10.16 -29.81 -4.37
C VAL A 224 -10.48 -30.29 -5.78
N THR A 225 -11.64 -29.87 -6.31
CA THR A 225 -12.04 -30.11 -7.69
C THR A 225 -11.78 -28.85 -8.52
N LEU A 226 -10.98 -28.98 -9.59
CA LEU A 226 -10.67 -27.88 -10.50
C LEU A 226 -11.79 -27.67 -11.52
N GLY A 227 -12.09 -26.42 -11.88
CA GLY A 227 -13.24 -26.10 -12.73
C GLY A 227 -12.92 -26.19 -14.22
N PRO A 228 -13.94 -26.36 -15.09
CA PRO A 228 -13.76 -26.59 -16.53
C PRO A 228 -13.02 -25.45 -17.25
N GLU A 229 -12.91 -24.27 -16.66
CA GLU A 229 -12.11 -23.15 -17.16
C GLU A 229 -10.61 -23.46 -17.27
N LEU A 230 -10.11 -24.44 -16.51
CA LEU A 230 -8.77 -24.98 -16.72
C LEU A 230 -8.78 -25.90 -17.94
N GLN A 231 -8.44 -25.29 -19.08
CA GLN A 231 -8.31 -25.89 -20.40
C GLN A 231 -6.89 -26.42 -20.58
N LEU A 232 -6.76 -27.73 -20.74
CA LEU A 232 -5.46 -28.34 -20.99
C LEU A 232 -5.19 -28.39 -22.50
N PRO A 233 -3.96 -28.08 -22.95
CA PRO A 233 -3.56 -28.34 -24.34
C PRO A 233 -3.74 -29.80 -24.73
N ALA A 234 -3.89 -30.08 -26.03
CA ALA A 234 -4.01 -31.44 -26.53
C ALA A 234 -2.80 -32.30 -26.09
N GLY A 235 -3.08 -33.44 -25.44
CA GLY A 235 -2.05 -34.34 -24.92
C GLY A 235 -1.49 -33.96 -23.54
N ALA A 236 -1.89 -32.84 -22.95
CA ALA A 236 -1.56 -32.50 -21.56
C ALA A 236 -2.55 -33.15 -20.58
N ALA A 237 -2.05 -33.56 -19.43
CA ALA A 237 -2.83 -34.14 -18.34
C ALA A 237 -2.46 -33.48 -17.00
N LEU A 238 -3.39 -33.58 -16.05
CA LEU A 238 -3.08 -33.36 -14.64
C LEU A 238 -2.39 -34.61 -14.11
N GLU A 239 -1.24 -34.42 -13.47
CA GLU A 239 -0.39 -35.51 -12.99
C GLU A 239 0.07 -35.26 -11.55
N GLU A 240 0.51 -36.32 -10.89
CA GLU A 240 1.20 -36.23 -9.60
C GLU A 240 2.51 -35.44 -9.75
N GLY A 241 2.93 -34.74 -8.70
CA GLY A 241 4.13 -33.90 -8.69
C GLY A 241 3.89 -32.44 -9.10
N LEU A 242 2.77 -32.13 -9.76
CA LEU A 242 2.34 -30.76 -10.04
C LEU A 242 2.34 -29.91 -8.76
N GLN A 243 2.75 -28.65 -8.87
CA GLN A 243 2.63 -27.68 -7.78
C GLN A 243 1.33 -26.89 -7.95
N PHE A 244 0.48 -26.95 -6.92
CA PHE A 244 -0.76 -26.19 -6.83
C PHE A 244 -0.54 -24.96 -5.96
N HIS A 245 -0.66 -23.77 -6.56
CA HIS A 245 -0.54 -22.49 -5.86
C HIS A 245 -1.91 -21.83 -5.78
N VAL A 246 -2.34 -21.44 -4.58
CA VAL A 246 -3.72 -20.99 -4.38
C VAL A 246 -3.81 -19.90 -3.33
N ARG A 247 -4.58 -18.85 -3.61
CA ARG A 247 -5.00 -17.91 -2.58
C ARG A 247 -6.04 -18.59 -1.71
N THR A 248 -5.80 -18.63 -0.41
CA THR A 248 -6.78 -19.15 0.55
C THR A 248 -7.42 -18.04 1.38
N THR A 249 -6.84 -16.84 1.31
CA THR A 249 -7.34 -15.58 1.85
C THR A 249 -6.58 -14.41 1.18
N SER A 250 -6.92 -13.17 1.51
CA SER A 250 -6.31 -11.95 0.92
C SER A 250 -4.81 -11.83 1.20
N TRP A 251 -4.38 -12.30 2.37
CA TRP A 251 -3.00 -12.20 2.89
C TRP A 251 -2.14 -13.45 2.71
N LEU A 252 -2.63 -14.49 2.01
CA LEU A 252 -1.88 -15.76 1.94
C LEU A 252 -2.08 -16.50 0.63
N ILE A 253 -0.97 -17.00 0.09
CA ILE A 253 -0.91 -17.98 -0.99
C ILE A 253 -0.31 -19.27 -0.42
N ASP A 254 -1.06 -20.36 -0.47
CA ASP A 254 -0.57 -21.70 -0.17
C ASP A 254 0.08 -22.31 -1.41
N THR A 255 1.01 -23.23 -1.18
CA THR A 255 1.59 -24.06 -2.24
C THR A 255 1.64 -25.49 -1.74
N ALA A 256 1.17 -26.45 -2.55
CA ALA A 256 1.23 -27.86 -2.21
C ALA A 256 1.46 -28.72 -3.45
N THR A 257 2.21 -29.80 -3.29
CA THR A 257 2.37 -30.81 -4.34
C THR A 257 1.09 -31.62 -4.48
N VAL A 258 0.66 -31.88 -5.72
CA VAL A 258 -0.42 -32.81 -6.07
C VAL A 258 0.08 -34.24 -5.92
N THR A 259 -0.62 -35.06 -5.14
CA THR A 259 -0.23 -36.44 -4.82
C THR A 259 -1.15 -37.49 -5.41
N ALA A 260 -2.31 -37.11 -5.93
CA ALA A 260 -3.21 -37.98 -6.68
C ALA A 260 -4.14 -37.14 -7.55
N VAL A 261 -4.56 -37.71 -8.69
CA VAL A 261 -5.49 -37.07 -9.63
C VAL A 261 -6.61 -38.06 -9.97
N ALA A 262 -7.87 -37.63 -9.81
CA ALA A 262 -9.05 -38.37 -10.22
C ALA A 262 -9.96 -37.46 -11.08
N GLY A 263 -9.78 -37.51 -12.40
CA GLY A 263 -10.42 -36.57 -13.31
C GLY A 263 -9.93 -35.14 -13.06
N ARG A 264 -10.80 -34.27 -12.53
CA ARG A 264 -10.47 -32.88 -12.16
C ARG A 264 -10.26 -32.69 -10.65
N GLN A 265 -10.43 -33.74 -9.87
CA GLN A 265 -10.15 -33.71 -8.44
C GLN A 265 -8.66 -34.00 -8.20
N ILE A 266 -8.03 -33.18 -7.37
CA ILE A 266 -6.64 -33.35 -6.97
C ILE A 266 -6.54 -33.51 -5.45
N ASN A 267 -5.62 -34.36 -5.01
CA ASN A 267 -5.22 -34.47 -3.61
C ASN A 267 -3.89 -33.75 -3.40
N LEU A 268 -3.75 -33.10 -2.24
CA LEU A 268 -2.60 -32.28 -1.88
C LEU A 268 -1.77 -32.98 -0.80
N SER A 269 -0.45 -32.86 -0.92
CA SER A 269 0.56 -33.36 0.02
C SER A 269 0.42 -32.82 1.45
N ARG A 270 -0.26 -31.68 1.63
CA ARG A 270 -0.56 -31.07 2.92
C ARG A 270 -1.89 -30.35 2.88
N SER A 271 -2.48 -30.15 4.06
CA SER A 271 -3.64 -29.27 4.22
C SER A 271 -3.23 -27.81 4.06
N THR A 272 -4.05 -27.02 3.36
CA THR A 272 -3.87 -25.57 3.18
C THR A 272 -4.01 -24.80 4.49
N SER A 273 -3.47 -23.57 4.53
CA SER A 273 -3.51 -22.72 5.72
C SER A 273 -4.92 -22.25 6.08
N TYR A 274 -5.84 -22.14 5.13
CA TYR A 274 -7.28 -21.89 5.34
C TYR A 274 -8.11 -22.80 4.43
N PRO A 275 -9.40 -23.07 4.76
CA PRO A 275 -10.27 -23.85 3.89
C PRO A 275 -10.39 -23.21 2.51
N LEU A 276 -10.30 -24.03 1.45
CA LEU A 276 -10.49 -23.57 0.08
C LEU A 276 -11.96 -23.23 -0.16
N GLN A 277 -12.22 -22.04 -0.70
CA GLN A 277 -13.55 -21.55 -1.03
C GLN A 277 -13.66 -21.23 -2.51
N ALA A 278 -14.89 -21.28 -3.05
CA ALA A 278 -15.16 -20.92 -4.43
C ALA A 278 -14.78 -19.45 -4.73
N GLY A 279 -14.31 -19.19 -5.95
CA GLY A 279 -13.92 -17.87 -6.44
C GLY A 279 -12.48 -17.45 -6.14
N TRP A 280 -11.79 -18.12 -5.21
CA TRP A 280 -10.37 -17.82 -4.96
C TRP A 280 -9.46 -18.32 -6.07
N GLY A 281 -8.42 -17.53 -6.36
CA GLY A 281 -7.49 -17.73 -7.46
C GLY A 281 -6.46 -18.83 -7.22
N TYR A 282 -6.22 -19.68 -8.21
CA TYR A 282 -5.14 -20.67 -8.24
C TYR A 282 -4.40 -20.69 -9.59
N TYR A 283 -3.18 -21.23 -9.58
CA TYR A 283 -2.41 -21.55 -10.77
C TYR A 283 -1.54 -22.80 -10.52
N LEU A 284 -1.13 -23.46 -11.60
CA LEU A 284 -0.32 -24.68 -11.58
C LEU A 284 1.09 -24.41 -12.11
N THR A 285 2.08 -25.12 -11.57
CA THR A 285 3.44 -25.19 -12.14
C THR A 285 3.97 -26.62 -12.07
N GLY A 286 5.12 -26.87 -12.72
CA GLY A 286 5.88 -28.11 -12.55
C GLY A 286 5.74 -29.15 -13.66
N GLN A 287 5.31 -28.74 -14.86
CA GLN A 287 5.24 -29.63 -16.03
C GLN A 287 5.80 -28.99 -17.29
N ALA A 288 6.47 -29.77 -18.14
CA ALA A 288 7.16 -29.28 -19.33
C ALA A 288 6.22 -28.77 -20.45
N TRP A 289 4.98 -29.28 -20.48
CA TRP A 289 3.98 -28.79 -21.44
C TRP A 289 3.52 -27.35 -21.14
N MET A 290 3.69 -26.87 -19.91
CA MET A 290 3.40 -25.49 -19.50
C MET A 290 4.45 -24.48 -19.99
N VAL A 291 5.51 -24.91 -20.67
CA VAL A 291 6.38 -23.96 -21.41
C VAL A 291 5.66 -23.65 -22.72
N ASP A 292 4.70 -22.74 -22.65
CA ASP A 292 3.77 -22.41 -23.72
C ASP A 292 3.61 -20.89 -23.93
N SER A 293 4.34 -20.06 -23.19
CA SER A 293 4.52 -18.62 -23.46
C SER A 293 6.00 -18.19 -23.49
N PRO A 294 6.33 -17.09 -24.21
CA PRO A 294 7.66 -16.51 -24.19
C PRO A 294 8.13 -16.12 -22.79
N GLY A 295 9.38 -16.43 -22.47
CA GLY A 295 10.01 -16.13 -21.18
C GLY A 295 9.80 -17.18 -20.09
N GLU A 296 9.25 -18.34 -20.43
CA GLU A 296 9.02 -19.44 -19.50
C GLU A 296 10.07 -20.55 -19.57
N TRP A 297 10.26 -21.25 -18.45
CA TRP A 297 11.14 -22.41 -18.37
C TRP A 297 10.63 -23.49 -17.41
N HIS A 298 11.08 -24.71 -17.61
CA HIS A 298 10.79 -25.87 -16.76
C HIS A 298 12.01 -26.79 -16.69
N PHE A 299 12.29 -27.37 -15.52
CA PHE A 299 13.32 -28.39 -15.38
C PHE A 299 12.73 -29.70 -14.85
N ASP A 300 12.90 -30.77 -15.62
CA ASP A 300 12.59 -32.12 -15.18
C ASP A 300 13.80 -32.73 -14.48
N ALA A 301 13.69 -32.92 -13.16
CA ALA A 301 14.77 -33.47 -12.35
C ALA A 301 15.06 -34.95 -12.62
N ALA A 302 14.07 -35.74 -13.07
CA ALA A 302 14.23 -37.16 -13.34
C ALA A 302 14.98 -37.39 -14.65
N SER A 303 14.60 -36.66 -15.72
CA SER A 303 15.28 -36.77 -17.03
C SER A 303 16.46 -35.82 -17.18
N ARG A 304 16.66 -34.87 -16.25
CA ARG A 304 17.70 -33.83 -16.29
C ARG A 304 17.57 -32.91 -17.49
N VAL A 305 16.35 -32.71 -17.98
CA VAL A 305 16.05 -31.87 -19.14
C VAL A 305 15.51 -30.51 -18.69
N LEU A 306 16.21 -29.47 -19.11
CA LEU A 306 15.75 -28.09 -19.07
C LEU A 306 15.00 -27.77 -20.36
N THR A 307 13.79 -27.23 -20.25
CA THR A 307 12.96 -26.72 -21.34
C THR A 307 12.78 -25.22 -21.17
N CYS A 308 12.93 -24.45 -22.24
CA CYS A 308 12.90 -22.98 -22.19
C CYS A 308 12.30 -22.37 -23.46
N TRP A 309 11.54 -21.29 -23.32
CA TRP A 309 11.14 -20.39 -24.39
C TRP A 309 11.72 -19.00 -24.12
N SER A 310 12.64 -18.53 -24.95
CA SER A 310 13.26 -17.20 -24.80
C SER A 310 12.22 -16.07 -24.91
N PRO A 311 12.36 -14.95 -24.17
CA PRO A 311 11.42 -13.83 -24.25
C PRO A 311 11.20 -13.26 -25.66
N ASP A 312 12.24 -13.25 -26.49
CA ASP A 312 12.22 -12.80 -27.88
C ASP A 312 11.84 -13.90 -28.89
N SER A 313 11.51 -15.10 -28.39
CA SER A 313 11.25 -16.31 -29.18
C SER A 313 12.41 -16.79 -30.06
N ALA A 314 13.61 -16.24 -29.89
CA ALA A 314 14.80 -16.73 -30.57
C ALA A 314 15.34 -18.00 -29.88
N ALA A 315 16.20 -18.74 -30.59
CA ALA A 315 16.94 -19.83 -29.97
C ALA A 315 17.77 -19.30 -28.78
N PRO A 316 17.74 -19.96 -27.60
CA PRO A 316 18.52 -19.52 -26.45
C PRO A 316 20.00 -19.39 -26.78
N GLY A 317 20.53 -18.17 -26.64
CA GLY A 317 21.95 -17.91 -26.81
C GLY A 317 22.79 -18.25 -25.57
N SER A 318 24.09 -17.93 -25.62
CA SER A 318 25.00 -18.03 -24.48
C SER A 318 24.67 -17.07 -23.32
N GLY A 319 23.65 -16.23 -23.46
CA GLY A 319 23.17 -15.31 -22.42
C GLY A 319 22.16 -15.94 -21.45
N VAL A 320 21.84 -17.23 -21.59
CA VAL A 320 20.97 -17.94 -20.64
C VAL A 320 21.79 -18.59 -19.53
N VAL A 321 21.36 -18.31 -18.30
CA VAL A 321 22.09 -18.65 -17.07
C VAL A 321 21.17 -19.36 -16.10
N ALA A 322 21.67 -20.41 -15.46
CA ALA A 322 21.00 -21.05 -14.32
C ALA A 322 21.69 -20.67 -13.00
N SER A 323 20.90 -20.42 -11.96
CA SER A 323 21.37 -20.42 -10.57
C SER A 323 21.38 -21.85 -10.04
N VAL A 324 22.52 -22.35 -9.57
CA VAL A 324 22.67 -23.76 -9.10
C VAL A 324 23.27 -23.90 -7.71
N LEU A 325 23.72 -22.81 -7.08
CA LEU A 325 24.27 -22.83 -5.72
C LEU A 325 23.19 -22.49 -4.71
N ASP A 326 22.92 -23.41 -3.77
CA ASP A 326 21.84 -23.26 -2.79
C ASP A 326 22.05 -22.09 -1.82
N THR A 327 23.29 -21.84 -1.38
CA THR A 327 23.60 -20.79 -0.41
C THR A 327 24.92 -20.11 -0.72
N GLY A 328 24.95 -18.77 -0.68
CA GLY A 328 26.18 -17.99 -0.84
C GLY A 328 27.09 -18.10 0.39
N ILE A 329 26.63 -17.61 1.53
CA ILE A 329 27.36 -17.68 2.81
C ILE A 329 26.53 -18.44 3.85
N ASP A 330 27.13 -19.45 4.49
CA ASP A 330 26.52 -20.25 5.55
C ASP A 330 27.21 -19.98 6.90
N LEU A 331 26.53 -19.23 7.77
CA LEU A 331 26.94 -18.94 9.14
C LEU A 331 25.94 -19.50 10.17
N ARG A 332 25.21 -20.56 9.81
CA ARG A 332 24.33 -21.24 10.75
C ARG A 332 25.08 -21.65 12.00
N ASP A 333 24.45 -21.46 13.15
CA ASP A 333 24.99 -21.86 14.45
C ASP A 333 26.38 -21.24 14.76
N ARG A 334 26.71 -20.08 14.15
CA ARG A 334 27.94 -19.32 14.42
C ARG A 334 27.67 -18.16 15.37
N GLN A 335 28.73 -17.69 16.02
CA GLN A 335 28.64 -16.56 16.93
C GLN A 335 29.76 -15.57 16.68
N HIS A 336 29.48 -14.27 16.86
CA HIS A 336 30.49 -13.22 16.83
C HIS A 336 31.34 -13.22 15.54
N VAL A 337 30.66 -13.19 14.39
CA VAL A 337 31.28 -13.11 13.06
C VAL A 337 30.94 -11.77 12.43
N VAL A 338 31.88 -11.16 11.72
CA VAL A 338 31.66 -9.97 10.89
C VAL A 338 31.94 -10.34 9.44
N VAL A 339 30.98 -10.07 8.55
CA VAL A 339 31.14 -10.15 7.10
C VAL A 339 31.05 -8.75 6.52
N ASP A 340 32.09 -8.29 5.83
CA ASP A 340 32.20 -6.93 5.29
C ASP A 340 32.56 -6.92 3.80
N GLY A 341 31.72 -6.28 2.97
CA GLY A 341 32.06 -5.96 1.58
C GLY A 341 32.01 -7.14 0.60
N VAL A 342 31.21 -8.17 0.87
CA VAL A 342 31.08 -9.35 0.00
C VAL A 342 29.84 -9.25 -0.90
N ALA A 343 30.02 -9.52 -2.18
CA ALA A 343 28.94 -9.61 -3.16
C ALA A 343 28.46 -11.08 -3.32
N ILE A 344 27.16 -11.27 -3.47
CA ILE A 344 26.49 -12.56 -3.60
C ILE A 344 25.43 -12.45 -4.68
N ASP A 345 25.47 -13.32 -5.69
CA ASP A 345 24.47 -13.31 -6.76
C ASP A 345 24.10 -14.71 -7.31
N HIS A 346 22.91 -14.83 -7.91
CA HIS A 346 22.46 -16.06 -8.59
C HIS A 346 22.50 -17.32 -7.70
N VAL A 347 22.11 -17.19 -6.43
CA VAL A 347 22.05 -18.30 -5.46
C VAL A 347 20.60 -18.55 -4.99
N GLY A 348 20.36 -19.67 -4.30
CA GLY A 348 19.09 -19.92 -3.62
C GLY A 348 18.83 -18.94 -2.49
N THR A 349 19.65 -19.02 -1.44
CA THR A 349 19.68 -18.09 -0.30
C THR A 349 21.00 -17.33 -0.31
N GLY A 350 20.96 -16.01 -0.17
CA GLY A 350 22.18 -15.19 -0.12
C GLY A 350 23.06 -15.55 1.08
N ILE A 351 22.54 -15.30 2.29
CA ILE A 351 23.25 -15.54 3.55
C ILE A 351 22.33 -16.27 4.53
N ASP A 352 22.77 -17.41 5.06
CA ASP A 352 22.05 -18.17 6.09
C ASP A 352 22.69 -17.95 7.47
N LEU A 353 21.94 -17.29 8.35
CA LEU A 353 22.33 -16.95 9.72
C LEU A 353 21.56 -17.75 10.76
N ARG A 354 20.80 -18.79 10.38
CA ARG A 354 19.87 -19.43 11.33
C ARG A 354 20.58 -19.87 12.61
N ARG A 355 19.94 -19.57 13.75
CA ARG A 355 20.42 -19.90 15.11
C ARG A 355 21.80 -19.30 15.45
N SER A 356 22.22 -18.25 14.75
CA SER A 356 23.47 -17.53 15.05
C SER A 356 23.28 -16.45 16.11
N GLU A 357 24.39 -16.01 16.72
CA GLU A 357 24.39 -14.99 17.78
C GLU A 357 25.42 -13.89 17.49
N ARG A 358 24.98 -12.62 17.54
CA ARG A 358 25.87 -11.44 17.38
C ARG A 358 26.71 -11.47 16.09
N VAL A 359 26.14 -11.99 15.01
CA VAL A 359 26.74 -11.92 13.67
C VAL A 359 26.40 -10.57 13.02
N ARG A 360 27.38 -9.95 12.36
CA ARG A 360 27.23 -8.68 11.64
C ARG A 360 27.49 -8.87 10.16
N ILE A 361 26.54 -8.47 9.33
CA ILE A 361 26.66 -8.38 7.88
C ILE A 361 26.64 -6.91 7.51
N ARG A 362 27.65 -6.46 6.76
CA ARG A 362 27.85 -5.04 6.46
C ARG A 362 28.43 -4.83 5.08
N ASN A 363 28.03 -3.73 4.43
CA ASN A 363 28.47 -3.38 3.07
C ASN A 363 28.30 -4.52 2.06
N ALA A 364 27.37 -5.45 2.30
CA ALA A 364 27.18 -6.60 1.44
C ALA A 364 26.29 -6.22 0.24
N SER A 365 26.46 -6.95 -0.86
CA SER A 365 25.55 -6.86 -2.00
C SER A 365 24.95 -8.25 -2.24
N VAL A 366 23.66 -8.43 -2.01
CA VAL A 366 22.96 -9.71 -2.19
C VAL A 366 21.88 -9.52 -3.24
N GLN A 367 22.05 -10.12 -4.40
CA GLN A 367 21.20 -9.83 -5.56
C GLN A 367 20.78 -11.10 -6.32
N ASP A 368 19.65 -11.05 -7.02
CA ASP A 368 19.22 -12.12 -7.94
C ASP A 368 19.16 -13.50 -7.25
N VAL A 369 18.49 -13.55 -6.10
CA VAL A 369 18.38 -14.77 -5.28
C VAL A 369 17.03 -15.44 -5.48
N ALA A 370 17.03 -16.75 -5.71
CA ALA A 370 15.82 -17.52 -6.03
C ALA A 370 14.82 -17.56 -4.85
N GLU A 371 15.33 -17.45 -3.61
CA GLU A 371 14.52 -17.36 -2.41
C GLU A 371 14.82 -16.08 -1.62
N ARG A 372 15.71 -16.13 -0.64
CA ARG A 372 15.87 -15.09 0.38
C ARG A 372 17.21 -14.40 0.28
N GLY A 373 17.23 -13.11 0.59
CA GLY A 373 18.49 -12.37 0.72
C GLY A 373 19.28 -12.86 1.93
N VAL A 374 18.75 -12.61 3.12
CA VAL A 374 19.33 -13.02 4.40
C VAL A 374 18.27 -13.79 5.20
N ASN A 375 18.60 -15.03 5.58
CA ASN A 375 17.81 -15.84 6.47
C ASN A 375 18.31 -15.65 7.91
N ALA A 376 17.59 -14.87 8.71
CA ALA A 376 17.94 -14.52 10.08
C ALA A 376 17.03 -15.19 11.14
N ALA A 377 16.29 -16.24 10.75
CA ALA A 377 15.40 -16.91 11.70
C ALA A 377 16.16 -17.51 12.90
N SER A 378 15.54 -17.46 14.08
CA SER A 378 16.12 -17.93 15.34
C SER A 378 17.45 -17.25 15.74
N THR A 379 17.82 -16.10 15.16
CA THR A 379 19.04 -15.36 15.54
C THR A 379 18.89 -14.61 16.86
N ARG A 380 20.01 -14.26 17.47
CA ARG A 380 20.06 -13.35 18.64
C ARG A 380 21.08 -12.24 18.42
N GLY A 381 20.62 -10.99 18.38
CA GLY A 381 21.49 -9.82 18.27
C GLY A 381 22.22 -9.70 16.93
N ALA A 382 21.67 -10.24 15.84
CA ALA A 382 22.24 -10.10 14.51
C ALA A 382 22.15 -8.64 14.02
N THR A 383 23.15 -8.16 13.29
CA THR A 383 23.16 -6.83 12.68
C THR A 383 23.32 -6.96 11.17
N ILE A 384 22.43 -6.35 10.39
CA ILE A 384 22.55 -6.21 8.95
C ILE A 384 22.54 -4.72 8.66
N GLU A 385 23.66 -4.19 8.17
CA GLU A 385 23.82 -2.75 7.95
C GLU A 385 24.40 -2.39 6.60
N SER A 386 24.05 -1.21 6.09
CA SER A 386 24.73 -0.58 4.95
C SER A 386 24.82 -1.49 3.71
N SER A 387 23.86 -2.38 3.53
CA SER A 387 23.90 -3.44 2.51
C SER A 387 22.83 -3.24 1.44
N LEU A 388 23.12 -3.67 0.22
CA LEU A 388 22.15 -3.76 -0.88
C LEU A 388 21.58 -5.18 -0.91
N ILE A 389 20.27 -5.33 -0.80
CA ILE A 389 19.58 -6.61 -0.98
C ILE A 389 18.49 -6.44 -2.04
N ALA A 390 18.64 -7.06 -3.20
CA ALA A 390 17.75 -6.80 -4.33
C ALA A 390 17.28 -8.05 -5.09
N ARG A 391 16.08 -7.98 -5.67
CA ARG A 391 15.51 -9.01 -6.56
C ARG A 391 15.51 -10.38 -5.91
N THR A 392 14.82 -10.47 -4.76
CA THR A 392 14.71 -11.69 -3.97
C THR A 392 13.38 -12.39 -4.27
N GLY A 393 13.39 -13.71 -4.44
CA GLY A 393 12.15 -14.47 -4.68
C GLY A 393 11.15 -14.45 -3.52
N LEU A 394 11.62 -14.19 -2.30
CA LEU A 394 10.87 -14.05 -1.05
C LEU A 394 11.43 -12.84 -0.25
N ASP A 395 11.42 -12.90 1.08
CA ASP A 395 11.89 -11.83 1.96
C ASP A 395 13.37 -11.47 1.73
N ALA A 396 13.69 -10.18 1.75
CA ALA A 396 15.07 -9.70 1.66
C ALA A 396 15.83 -9.96 2.96
N LEU A 397 15.21 -9.69 4.11
CA LEU A 397 15.71 -10.05 5.44
C LEU A 397 14.59 -10.74 6.22
N GLY A 398 14.60 -12.07 6.25
CA GLY A 398 13.56 -12.86 6.91
C GLY A 398 13.96 -13.34 8.30
N GLY A 399 13.33 -12.80 9.34
CA GLY A 399 13.59 -13.13 10.74
C GLY A 399 12.72 -14.24 11.34
N HIS A 400 11.79 -14.84 10.60
CA HIS A 400 11.06 -16.03 11.05
C HIS A 400 10.45 -16.76 9.86
N PHE A 401 10.34 -18.08 10.02
CA PHE A 401 9.64 -18.96 9.10
C PHE A 401 8.85 -20.00 9.87
N GLU A 402 7.89 -20.60 9.19
CA GLU A 402 7.11 -21.70 9.74
C GLU A 402 8.05 -22.83 10.19
N GLY A 403 7.94 -23.26 11.45
CA GLY A 403 8.82 -24.25 12.07
C GLY A 403 10.11 -23.70 12.69
N GLU A 404 10.41 -22.40 12.55
CA GLU A 404 11.59 -21.74 13.12
C GLU A 404 11.19 -20.65 14.13
N GLY A 405 12.10 -20.34 15.07
CA GLY A 405 11.91 -19.25 16.02
C GLY A 405 12.07 -17.86 15.39
N HIS A 406 11.62 -16.84 16.11
CA HIS A 406 11.85 -15.44 15.72
C HIS A 406 13.30 -15.03 15.94
N ALA A 407 13.80 -14.15 15.08
CA ALA A 407 14.99 -13.35 15.33
C ALA A 407 14.75 -12.44 16.55
N MET A 408 15.65 -12.47 17.52
CA MET A 408 15.60 -11.62 18.72
C MET A 408 16.65 -10.52 18.60
N ALA A 409 16.28 -9.29 18.95
CA ALA A 409 17.17 -8.14 18.95
C ALA A 409 17.87 -7.91 17.59
N LEU A 410 17.14 -8.10 16.49
CA LEU A 410 17.67 -7.89 15.14
C LEU A 410 17.89 -6.39 14.91
N THR A 411 19.05 -6.03 14.38
CA THR A 411 19.37 -4.65 14.02
C THR A 411 19.52 -4.53 12.50
N ALA A 412 18.58 -3.84 11.85
CA ALA A 412 18.62 -3.53 10.42
C ALA A 412 18.85 -2.03 10.21
N LEU A 413 20.03 -1.64 9.71
CA LEU A 413 20.45 -0.24 9.63
C LEU A 413 20.87 0.19 8.23
N ASN A 414 20.28 1.26 7.71
CA ASN A 414 20.75 1.93 6.47
C ASN A 414 20.88 0.98 5.26
N ASN A 415 20.06 -0.08 5.20
CA ASN A 415 20.08 -0.99 4.06
C ASN A 415 19.23 -0.43 2.93
N LEU A 416 19.63 -0.75 1.69
CA LEU A 416 18.84 -0.52 0.50
C LEU A 416 18.26 -1.84 0.02
N ILE A 417 16.94 -1.97 0.06
CA ILE A 417 16.21 -3.15 -0.37
C ILE A 417 15.41 -2.82 -1.62
N ARG A 418 15.51 -3.65 -2.66
CA ARG A 418 14.74 -3.49 -3.90
C ARG A 418 14.06 -4.78 -4.33
N ASP A 419 12.81 -4.72 -4.72
CA ASP A 419 12.09 -5.83 -5.37
C ASP A 419 12.13 -7.11 -4.51
N SER A 420 11.67 -6.99 -3.26
CA SER A 420 11.64 -8.12 -2.33
C SER A 420 10.36 -8.93 -2.48
N GLY A 421 10.48 -10.20 -2.88
CA GLY A 421 9.35 -11.11 -3.07
C GLY A 421 8.48 -10.76 -4.27
N VAL A 422 8.93 -9.87 -5.15
CA VAL A 422 8.18 -9.40 -6.31
C VAL A 422 9.14 -8.85 -7.37
N ARG A 423 8.77 -8.98 -8.65
CA ARG A 423 9.34 -8.18 -9.74
C ARG A 423 8.24 -7.42 -10.45
N LEU A 424 8.49 -6.14 -10.74
CA LEU A 424 7.51 -5.24 -11.33
C LEU A 424 7.99 -4.61 -12.64
N ASP A 425 7.04 -4.25 -13.49
CA ASP A 425 7.19 -3.27 -14.57
C ASP A 425 6.10 -2.20 -14.41
N GLY A 426 6.50 -0.99 -14.00
CA GLY A 426 5.60 -0.02 -13.40
C GLY A 426 4.87 -0.62 -12.19
N ASP A 427 3.53 -0.63 -12.23
CA ASP A 427 2.68 -1.25 -11.21
C ASP A 427 2.28 -2.71 -11.55
N THR A 428 2.76 -3.25 -12.67
CA THR A 428 2.42 -4.61 -13.14
C THR A 428 3.35 -5.65 -12.55
N VAL A 429 2.78 -6.69 -11.93
CA VAL A 429 3.55 -7.82 -11.37
C VAL A 429 4.01 -8.77 -12.48
N LEU A 430 5.32 -8.94 -12.62
CA LEU A 430 5.96 -9.84 -13.58
C LEU A 430 6.31 -11.20 -12.97
N SER A 431 6.74 -11.25 -11.71
CA SER A 431 7.04 -12.51 -11.02
C SER A 431 5.77 -13.31 -10.76
N LEU A 432 5.87 -14.63 -10.66
CA LEU A 432 4.75 -15.44 -10.17
C LEU A 432 4.45 -15.09 -8.70
N PRO A 433 3.18 -14.86 -8.33
CA PRO A 433 2.80 -14.55 -6.96
C PRO A 433 3.19 -15.64 -5.95
N ARG A 434 4.03 -15.30 -4.97
CA ARG A 434 4.44 -16.21 -3.90
C ARG A 434 4.22 -15.61 -2.51
N ARG A 435 4.19 -16.46 -1.48
CA ARG A 435 4.09 -16.06 -0.08
C ARG A 435 5.42 -15.47 0.42
N SER A 436 5.48 -14.15 0.54
CA SER A 436 6.45 -13.43 1.37
C SER A 436 5.81 -13.05 2.71
N GLN A 437 6.62 -12.77 3.73
CA GLN A 437 6.15 -12.27 5.03
C GLN A 437 6.49 -10.80 5.24
N GLY A 438 7.54 -10.29 4.59
CA GLY A 438 7.88 -8.88 4.59
C GLY A 438 9.30 -8.67 4.05
N ALA A 439 9.58 -7.51 3.45
CA ALA A 439 10.93 -7.22 2.97
C ALA A 439 11.94 -7.23 4.14
N ILE A 440 11.56 -6.66 5.28
CA ILE A 440 12.22 -6.85 6.57
C ILE A 440 11.21 -7.47 7.54
N HIS A 441 11.47 -8.70 7.96
CA HIS A 441 10.76 -9.34 9.05
C HIS A 441 11.64 -9.25 10.30
N ALA A 442 11.39 -8.26 11.15
CA ALA A 442 12.16 -7.99 12.35
C ALA A 442 11.45 -8.56 13.57
N GLY A 443 11.94 -9.61 14.21
CA GLY A 443 11.29 -10.17 15.40
C GLY A 443 11.37 -9.27 16.65
N PRO A 444 11.01 -9.77 17.84
CA PRO A 444 11.01 -8.98 19.09
C PRO A 444 12.34 -8.27 19.40
N ASP A 445 12.26 -7.17 20.16
CA ASP A 445 13.38 -6.37 20.65
C ASP A 445 14.25 -5.72 19.55
N SER A 446 13.70 -5.56 18.34
CA SER A 446 14.48 -5.19 17.15
C SER A 446 14.60 -3.70 16.93
N VAL A 447 15.65 -3.29 16.23
CA VAL A 447 15.86 -1.92 15.75
C VAL A 447 15.93 -1.93 14.23
N VAL A 448 14.96 -1.28 13.58
CA VAL A 448 14.89 -1.12 12.13
C VAL A 448 14.96 0.36 11.80
N ARG A 449 16.12 0.85 11.37
CA ARG A 449 16.34 2.29 11.20
C ARG A 449 17.08 2.68 9.93
N GLY A 450 16.62 3.75 9.27
CA GLY A 450 17.30 4.34 8.11
C GLY A 450 17.26 3.48 6.85
N ASN A 451 16.48 2.40 6.82
CA ASN A 451 16.40 1.50 5.67
C ASN A 451 15.53 2.12 4.57
N THR A 452 15.89 1.88 3.32
CA THR A 452 15.10 2.24 2.14
C THR A 452 14.62 0.96 1.48
N ILE A 453 13.31 0.76 1.43
CA ILE A 453 12.66 -0.38 0.77
C ILE A 453 11.91 0.16 -0.43
N VAL A 454 12.27 -0.30 -1.62
CA VAL A 454 11.58 0.00 -2.87
C VAL A 454 11.02 -1.31 -3.43
N ASN A 455 9.70 -1.41 -3.46
CA ASN A 455 8.93 -2.59 -3.85
C ASN A 455 9.06 -3.78 -2.88
N ALA A 456 7.93 -4.19 -2.31
CA ALA A 456 7.81 -5.41 -1.52
C ALA A 456 6.52 -6.15 -1.91
N GLY A 457 6.60 -7.48 -2.01
CA GLY A 457 5.47 -8.32 -2.38
C GLY A 457 4.36 -8.35 -1.32
N TYR A 458 4.69 -8.19 -0.05
CA TYR A 458 3.72 -8.11 1.05
C TYR A 458 4.05 -6.92 1.96
N HIS A 459 4.36 -7.13 3.23
CA HIS A 459 4.78 -6.05 4.11
C HIS A 459 6.13 -5.45 3.68
N GLY A 460 6.32 -4.15 3.92
CA GLY A 460 7.65 -3.56 3.86
C GLY A 460 8.45 -3.98 5.09
N ILE A 461 8.00 -3.54 6.26
CA ILE A 461 8.58 -3.88 7.56
C ILE A 461 7.51 -4.57 8.39
N ARG A 462 7.82 -5.76 8.90
CA ARG A 462 7.01 -6.50 9.85
C ARG A 462 7.73 -6.51 11.20
N LEU A 463 7.07 -6.04 12.26
CA LEU A 463 7.65 -5.91 13.60
C LEU A 463 6.87 -6.67 14.70
N TRP A 464 7.55 -6.89 15.82
CA TRP A 464 7.04 -7.52 17.06
C TRP A 464 7.29 -6.59 18.26
N GLY A 465 6.84 -7.00 19.44
CA GLY A 465 6.94 -6.22 20.67
C GLY A 465 8.35 -5.73 21.03
N ASN A 466 8.41 -4.65 21.81
CA ASN A 466 9.60 -3.96 22.28
C ASN A 466 10.56 -3.50 21.15
N SER A 467 10.03 -3.19 19.97
CA SER A 467 10.85 -2.83 18.80
C SER A 467 10.79 -1.34 18.48
N THR A 468 11.83 -0.85 17.81
CA THR A 468 11.95 0.53 17.33
C THR A 468 12.08 0.54 15.81
N VAL A 469 11.18 1.24 15.12
CA VAL A 469 11.17 1.40 13.65
C VAL A 469 11.22 2.88 13.32
N GLU A 470 12.38 3.37 12.87
CA GLU A 470 12.60 4.82 12.74
C GLU A 470 13.27 5.24 11.43
N ASN A 471 12.89 6.39 10.88
CA ASN A 471 13.57 7.01 9.74
C ASN A 471 13.69 6.09 8.50
N ASN A 472 12.76 5.15 8.29
CA ASN A 472 12.77 4.28 7.11
C ASN A 472 11.95 4.89 5.97
N LEU A 473 12.33 4.63 4.72
CA LEU A 473 11.48 4.80 3.55
C LEU A 473 10.92 3.44 3.14
N VAL A 474 9.60 3.34 3.00
CA VAL A 474 8.95 2.20 2.34
C VAL A 474 8.10 2.71 1.18
N LEU A 475 8.57 2.45 -0.04
CA LEU A 475 7.90 2.82 -1.28
C LEU A 475 7.43 1.56 -2.00
N GLY A 476 6.13 1.40 -2.26
CA GLY A 476 5.67 0.29 -3.09
C GLY A 476 5.49 -1.05 -2.38
N ALA A 477 5.03 -1.09 -1.13
CA ALA A 477 4.69 -2.37 -0.48
C ALA A 477 3.37 -2.96 -0.99
N CYS A 478 3.07 -4.19 -0.57
CA CYS A 478 1.83 -4.93 -0.79
C CYS A 478 1.57 -5.42 -2.22
N SER A 479 2.57 -5.39 -3.10
CA SER A 479 2.37 -5.58 -4.55
C SER A 479 1.82 -6.97 -4.96
N VAL A 480 1.89 -7.98 -4.10
CA VAL A 480 1.44 -9.36 -4.37
C VAL A 480 0.31 -9.78 -3.43
N LEU A 481 0.39 -9.46 -2.15
CA LEU A 481 -0.56 -9.86 -1.11
C LEU A 481 -1.27 -8.65 -0.51
N ASP A 482 -2.52 -8.84 -0.06
CA ASP A 482 -3.37 -7.80 0.51
C ASP A 482 -3.66 -8.04 2.00
N ASP A 483 -4.43 -7.18 2.66
CA ASP A 483 -4.57 -7.11 4.12
C ASP A 483 -3.18 -6.96 4.76
N CYS A 484 -2.59 -5.82 4.45
CA CYS A 484 -1.16 -5.58 4.57
C CYS A 484 -0.86 -4.13 4.97
N GLY A 485 0.31 -3.92 5.58
CA GLY A 485 0.87 -2.60 5.85
C GLY A 485 2.27 -2.43 5.25
N ALA A 486 2.63 -1.23 4.82
CA ALA A 486 4.03 -0.89 4.54
C ALA A 486 4.89 -1.05 5.80
N ILE A 487 4.35 -0.66 6.96
CA ILE A 487 4.83 -1.06 8.28
C ILE A 487 3.69 -1.77 9.00
N TYR A 488 3.92 -3.01 9.44
CA TYR A 488 2.91 -3.86 10.06
C TYR A 488 3.37 -4.37 11.42
N ALA A 489 2.53 -4.21 12.43
CA ALA A 489 2.70 -4.76 13.77
C ALA A 489 1.53 -5.68 14.09
N TRP A 490 1.82 -6.85 14.66
CA TRP A 490 0.79 -7.81 15.08
C TRP A 490 1.05 -8.31 16.48
N SER A 491 0.02 -8.31 17.33
CA SER A 491 0.13 -8.76 18.72
C SER A 491 1.37 -8.21 19.44
N SER A 492 1.71 -6.95 19.16
CA SER A 492 2.95 -6.29 19.57
C SER A 492 2.67 -5.28 20.67
N ALA A 493 3.59 -5.18 21.64
CA ALA A 493 3.49 -4.20 22.72
C ALA A 493 4.74 -3.32 22.81
N ASP A 494 4.61 -2.16 23.45
CA ASP A 494 5.75 -1.34 23.92
C ASP A 494 6.75 -0.96 22.81
N SER A 495 6.23 -0.66 21.61
CA SER A 495 7.05 -0.38 20.42
C SER A 495 6.94 1.07 19.98
N ALA A 496 7.94 1.54 19.24
CA ALA A 496 7.98 2.89 18.70
C ALA A 496 8.13 2.86 17.18
N ILE A 497 7.26 3.59 16.48
CA ILE A 497 7.29 3.75 15.02
C ILE A 497 7.37 5.25 14.74
N ARG A 498 8.55 5.77 14.41
CA ARG A 498 8.77 7.21 14.30
C ARG A 498 9.41 7.68 13.00
N ASN A 499 8.95 8.82 12.48
CA ASN A 499 9.60 9.52 11.36
C ASN A 499 9.85 8.65 10.13
N ASN A 500 9.01 7.63 9.90
CA ASN A 500 9.07 6.82 8.70
C ASN A 500 8.26 7.50 7.59
N ILE A 501 8.73 7.35 6.36
CA ILE A 501 7.99 7.76 5.16
C ILE A 501 7.48 6.48 4.49
N VAL A 502 6.16 6.35 4.37
CA VAL A 502 5.52 5.28 3.62
C VAL A 502 4.73 5.88 2.48
N ALA A 503 4.91 5.34 1.28
CA ALA A 503 4.21 5.84 0.11
C ALA A 503 3.86 4.73 -0.87
N HIS A 504 2.74 4.94 -1.56
CA HIS A 504 2.35 4.15 -2.73
C HIS A 504 2.24 2.64 -2.42
N THR A 505 1.42 2.28 -1.44
CA THR A 505 1.10 0.85 -1.22
C THR A 505 0.09 0.39 -2.26
N ARG A 506 0.22 -0.86 -2.71
CA ARG A 506 -0.55 -1.45 -3.81
C ARG A 506 -1.19 -2.72 -3.32
N SER A 507 -2.43 -3.05 -3.70
CA SER A 507 -2.97 -4.39 -3.44
C SER A 507 -3.62 -4.93 -4.70
N PRO A 508 -3.07 -5.99 -5.31
CA PRO A 508 -3.65 -6.56 -6.52
C PRO A 508 -5.00 -7.22 -6.20
N LEU A 509 -5.97 -7.01 -7.09
CA LEU A 509 -7.30 -7.62 -7.00
C LEU A 509 -7.35 -9.01 -7.67
N SER A 510 -6.33 -9.36 -8.45
CA SER A 510 -6.27 -10.61 -9.22
C SER A 510 -6.31 -11.84 -8.31
N GLY A 511 -7.17 -12.80 -8.68
CA GLY A 511 -7.37 -14.04 -7.92
C GLY A 511 -8.22 -13.88 -6.65
N LYS A 512 -8.91 -12.76 -6.46
CA LYS A 512 -9.88 -12.60 -5.36
C LYS A 512 -11.33 -12.82 -5.83
N PRO A 513 -12.19 -13.43 -4.99
CA PRO A 513 -13.62 -13.50 -5.26
C PRO A 513 -14.29 -12.13 -5.17
N ASP A 514 -15.43 -11.92 -5.83
CA ASP A 514 -16.09 -10.61 -5.92
C ASP A 514 -16.43 -9.97 -4.57
N LYS A 515 -16.76 -10.79 -3.56
CA LYS A 515 -17.03 -10.31 -2.18
C LYS A 515 -15.81 -9.73 -1.48
N GLU A 516 -14.61 -10.15 -1.89
CA GLU A 516 -13.32 -9.71 -1.33
C GLU A 516 -12.53 -8.87 -2.35
N ARG A 517 -13.16 -8.48 -3.47
CA ARG A 517 -12.52 -7.77 -4.58
C ARG A 517 -12.40 -6.28 -4.27
N HIS A 518 -11.69 -5.99 -3.18
CA HIS A 518 -11.33 -4.66 -2.72
C HIS A 518 -9.90 -4.68 -2.16
N SER A 519 -9.26 -3.51 -2.17
CA SER A 519 -7.90 -3.32 -1.66
C SER A 519 -7.86 -3.04 -0.14
N GLN A 520 -6.84 -3.54 0.57
CA GLN A 520 -6.55 -3.28 1.98
C GLN A 520 -5.03 -3.07 2.20
N SER A 521 -4.47 -2.10 1.49
CA SER A 521 -3.04 -1.73 1.50
C SER A 521 -2.74 -0.52 2.38
N GLN A 522 -2.41 -0.75 3.64
CA GLN A 522 -2.24 0.34 4.61
C GLN A 522 -0.82 0.89 4.61
N GLY A 523 -0.65 2.15 5.02
CA GLY A 523 0.66 2.72 5.32
C GLY A 523 1.24 2.08 6.57
N LEU A 524 0.67 2.43 7.73
CA LEU A 524 1.02 1.84 9.01
C LEU A 524 -0.17 1.04 9.54
N TYR A 525 0.04 -0.24 9.85
CA TYR A 525 -1.03 -1.16 10.26
C TYR A 525 -0.69 -1.79 11.60
N LEU A 526 -1.40 -1.36 12.65
CA LEU A 526 -1.37 -1.97 13.97
C LEU A 526 -2.54 -2.94 14.06
N ASP A 527 -2.24 -4.22 13.95
CA ASP A 527 -3.23 -5.26 13.76
C ASP A 527 -3.33 -6.17 14.98
N LEU A 528 -4.57 -6.48 15.36
CA LEU A 528 -5.02 -7.37 16.42
C LEU A 528 -4.13 -7.43 17.67
N ALA A 529 -4.69 -6.98 18.80
CA ALA A 529 -4.10 -7.13 20.13
C ALA A 529 -2.74 -6.44 20.29
N THR A 530 -2.53 -5.34 19.57
CA THR A 530 -1.40 -4.44 19.81
C THR A 530 -1.69 -3.55 21.02
N SER A 531 -0.64 -3.15 21.77
CA SER A 531 -0.81 -2.28 22.93
C SER A 531 0.39 -1.34 23.13
N ARG A 532 0.20 -0.13 23.65
CA ARG A 532 1.31 0.79 24.04
C ARG A 532 2.32 1.10 22.93
N ILE A 533 1.87 1.10 21.68
CA ILE A 533 2.66 1.53 20.53
C ILE A 533 2.57 3.05 20.35
N THR A 534 3.72 3.71 20.25
CA THR A 534 3.83 5.12 19.85
C THR A 534 4.09 5.23 18.35
N VAL A 535 3.17 5.86 17.62
CA VAL A 535 3.27 6.15 16.17
C VAL A 535 3.39 7.66 16.00
N GLN A 536 4.61 8.14 15.77
CA GLN A 536 4.90 9.58 15.86
C GLN A 536 5.67 10.13 14.66
N GLY A 537 5.26 11.27 14.11
CA GLY A 537 6.04 11.96 13.08
C GLY A 537 6.13 11.23 11.73
N ASN A 538 5.35 10.17 11.51
CA ASN A 538 5.41 9.41 10.26
C ASN A 538 4.65 10.13 9.15
N SER A 539 5.08 9.92 7.91
CA SER A 539 4.39 10.42 6.71
C SER A 539 3.80 9.24 5.94
N ALA A 540 2.50 9.27 5.64
CA ALA A 540 1.82 8.25 4.85
C ALA A 540 1.02 8.87 3.71
N ALA A 541 1.35 8.51 2.47
CA ALA A 541 0.70 9.02 1.27
C ALA A 541 0.45 7.96 0.19
N ASP A 542 -0.64 8.12 -0.56
CA ASP A 542 -1.06 7.17 -1.59
C ASP A 542 -1.14 5.71 -1.10
N THR A 543 -1.70 5.51 0.09
CA THR A 543 -2.07 4.21 0.62
C THR A 543 -3.59 4.06 0.65
N ASP A 544 -4.16 2.89 0.98
CA ASP A 544 -5.61 2.80 1.20
C ASP A 544 -6.00 3.55 2.48
N ASN A 545 -5.36 3.19 3.60
CA ASN A 545 -5.44 3.97 4.82
C ASN A 545 -4.03 4.39 5.27
N GLY A 546 -3.86 5.65 5.67
CA GLY A 546 -2.55 6.15 6.12
C GLY A 546 -2.06 5.40 7.36
N ILE A 547 -2.90 5.38 8.41
CA ILE A 547 -2.73 4.56 9.60
C ILE A 547 -4.01 3.74 9.83
N GLN A 548 -3.88 2.45 10.14
CA GLN A 548 -4.98 1.63 10.63
C GLN A 548 -4.61 1.02 11.99
N VAL A 549 -5.50 1.18 12.96
CA VAL A 549 -5.48 0.43 14.22
C VAL A 549 -6.68 -0.51 14.21
N HIS A 550 -6.42 -1.81 14.10
CA HIS A 550 -7.43 -2.85 14.08
C HIS A 550 -7.37 -3.64 15.37
N VAL A 551 -8.20 -3.28 16.35
CA VAL A 551 -8.23 -3.85 17.70
C VAL A 551 -6.88 -3.70 18.44
N GLY A 552 -6.83 -2.83 19.44
CA GLY A 552 -5.64 -2.57 20.25
C GLY A 552 -5.90 -1.53 21.32
N ASP A 553 -4.91 -1.27 22.18
CA ASP A 553 -5.11 -0.39 23.34
C ASP A 553 -3.90 0.50 23.68
N HIS A 554 -4.15 1.64 24.33
CA HIS A 554 -3.11 2.54 24.83
C HIS A 554 -2.11 3.01 23.76
N HIS A 555 -2.55 3.20 22.52
CA HIS A 555 -1.69 3.72 21.45
C HIS A 555 -1.64 5.24 21.45
N ALA A 556 -0.49 5.80 21.08
CA ALA A 556 -0.33 7.23 20.84
C ALA A 556 -0.01 7.47 19.36
N LEU A 557 -0.93 8.10 18.64
CA LEU A 557 -0.84 8.45 17.22
C LEU A 557 -0.64 9.97 17.10
N GLU A 558 0.60 10.41 17.03
CA GLU A 558 0.96 11.82 17.23
C GLU A 558 1.74 12.44 16.07
N ALA A 559 1.36 13.66 15.67
CA ALA A 559 2.16 14.46 14.73
C ALA A 559 2.48 13.75 13.39
N ASN A 560 1.62 12.84 12.93
CA ASN A 560 1.79 12.16 11.65
C ASN A 560 1.21 13.01 10.50
N HIS A 561 1.83 12.94 9.32
CA HIS A 561 1.41 13.63 8.10
C HIS A 561 0.73 12.62 7.16
N LEU A 562 -0.58 12.73 7.01
CA LEU A 562 -1.41 11.75 6.32
C LEU A 562 -2.10 12.42 5.13
N TYR A 563 -1.70 12.05 3.91
CA TYR A 563 -2.05 12.80 2.71
C TYR A 563 -2.51 11.91 1.57
N GLY A 564 -3.71 12.18 1.03
CA GLY A 564 -4.16 11.56 -0.21
C GLY A 564 -4.30 10.05 -0.16
N ASN A 565 -4.51 9.49 1.05
CA ASN A 565 -4.80 8.06 1.19
C ASN A 565 -6.24 7.78 0.70
N ARG A 566 -6.43 6.69 -0.04
CA ARG A 566 -7.58 6.44 -0.93
C ARG A 566 -8.90 6.18 -0.19
N ARG A 567 -8.87 5.81 1.10
CA ARG A 567 -10.05 5.54 1.93
C ARG A 567 -10.10 6.40 3.19
N GLY A 568 -9.02 6.41 3.95
CA GLY A 568 -8.95 7.12 5.23
C GLY A 568 -7.55 7.61 5.50
N GLN A 569 -7.39 8.80 6.05
CA GLN A 569 -6.07 9.22 6.54
C GLN A 569 -5.72 8.39 7.78
N LEU A 570 -6.69 8.16 8.66
CA LEU A 570 -6.56 7.31 9.84
C LEU A 570 -7.82 6.44 10.01
N TRP A 571 -7.68 5.16 10.36
CA TRP A 571 -8.78 4.25 10.62
C TRP A 571 -8.62 3.53 11.96
N LEU A 572 -9.57 3.75 12.86
CA LEU A 572 -9.76 3.01 14.10
C LEU A 572 -10.87 1.98 13.86
N GLN A 573 -10.52 0.69 13.94
CA GLN A 573 -11.39 -0.41 13.60
C GLN A 573 -11.50 -1.40 14.76
N GLU A 574 -12.72 -1.60 15.24
CA GLU A 574 -13.05 -2.53 16.29
C GLU A 574 -13.92 -3.68 15.76
N THR A 575 -13.40 -4.89 15.89
CA THR A 575 -14.06 -6.13 15.46
C THR A 575 -14.15 -7.16 16.59
N SER A 576 -13.63 -6.84 17.79
CA SER A 576 -13.55 -7.73 18.95
C SER A 576 -13.90 -7.00 20.25
N ASN A 577 -14.56 -7.72 21.17
CA ASN A 577 -14.86 -7.34 22.56
C ASN A 577 -14.55 -8.49 23.52
N ALA A 578 -13.57 -9.32 23.17
CA ALA A 578 -13.23 -10.54 23.88
C ALA A 578 -12.48 -10.29 25.20
N ARG A 579 -11.76 -9.16 25.31
CA ARG A 579 -11.02 -8.75 26.51
C ARG A 579 -11.82 -7.76 27.35
N ARG A 580 -12.60 -6.91 26.69
CA ARG A 580 -13.43 -5.88 27.32
C ARG A 580 -14.81 -5.86 26.70
N ALA A 581 -15.85 -6.04 27.52
CA ALA A 581 -17.24 -6.12 27.06
C ALA A 581 -17.70 -4.89 26.25
N ALA A 582 -17.16 -3.71 26.58
CA ALA A 582 -17.43 -2.46 25.91
C ALA A 582 -16.65 -2.28 24.59
N GLY A 583 -15.79 -3.24 24.22
CA GLY A 583 -14.93 -3.17 23.05
C GLY A 583 -13.43 -3.21 23.41
N ASP A 584 -12.66 -3.96 22.62
CA ASP A 584 -11.23 -4.18 22.79
C ASP A 584 -10.37 -3.04 22.20
N LEU A 585 -10.96 -2.10 21.44
CA LEU A 585 -10.27 -0.91 20.96
C LEU A 585 -10.50 0.26 21.92
N HIS A 586 -9.49 0.62 22.72
CA HIS A 586 -9.65 1.68 23.73
C HIS A 586 -8.35 2.42 24.07
N ASP A 587 -8.48 3.58 24.71
CA ASP A 587 -7.34 4.42 25.14
C ASP A 587 -6.37 4.78 23.99
N ILE A 588 -6.91 4.98 22.79
CA ILE A 588 -6.17 5.46 21.63
C ILE A 588 -6.10 6.99 21.68
N GLY A 589 -4.91 7.56 21.81
CA GLY A 589 -4.67 9.00 21.69
C GLY A 589 -4.33 9.39 20.26
N VAL A 590 -5.15 10.22 19.62
CA VAL A 590 -4.92 10.76 18.27
C VAL A 590 -4.71 12.26 18.36
N SER A 591 -3.47 12.73 18.25
CA SER A 591 -3.20 14.15 18.44
C SER A 591 -2.21 14.78 17.47
N ARG A 592 -2.42 16.07 17.17
CA ARG A 592 -1.48 16.89 16.38
C ARG A 592 -1.16 16.36 14.98
N ASN A 593 -1.96 15.45 14.44
CA ASN A 593 -1.76 14.92 13.09
C ASN A 593 -2.23 15.93 12.03
N LEU A 594 -1.60 15.91 10.86
CA LEU A 594 -2.09 16.60 9.67
C LEU A 594 -2.83 15.60 8.78
N MET A 595 -4.10 15.85 8.47
CA MET A 595 -4.94 14.95 7.70
C MET A 595 -5.50 15.65 6.46
N ALA A 596 -5.02 15.24 5.29
CA ALA A 596 -5.43 15.80 4.01
C ALA A 596 -6.15 14.72 3.15
N ALA A 597 -7.47 14.64 3.31
CA ALA A 597 -8.35 13.73 2.57
C ALA A 597 -8.69 14.27 1.16
N VAL A 598 -7.67 14.37 0.31
CA VAL A 598 -7.75 15.03 -1.01
C VAL A 598 -8.21 14.11 -2.14
N VAL A 599 -8.32 12.80 -1.88
CA VAL A 599 -8.84 11.82 -2.86
C VAL A 599 -10.36 11.73 -2.70
N PRO A 600 -11.15 11.80 -3.79
CA PRO A 600 -12.61 11.68 -3.72
C PRO A 600 -13.07 10.41 -3.00
N GLY A 601 -14.01 10.55 -2.06
CA GLY A 601 -14.52 9.42 -1.26
C GLY A 601 -13.60 9.00 -0.10
N SER A 602 -12.42 9.61 0.05
CA SER A 602 -11.59 9.42 1.24
C SER A 602 -12.10 10.28 2.41
N SER A 603 -11.69 9.90 3.61
CA SER A 603 -12.01 10.61 4.85
C SER A 603 -10.76 10.93 5.66
N GLY A 604 -10.85 11.89 6.58
CA GLY A 604 -9.82 12.17 7.57
C GLY A 604 -9.69 11.00 8.53
N LEU A 605 -10.64 10.91 9.47
CA LEU A 605 -10.71 9.86 10.47
C LEU A 605 -11.87 8.89 10.20
N ARG A 606 -11.60 7.60 10.23
CA ARG A 606 -12.62 6.54 10.18
C ARG A 606 -12.70 5.88 11.54
N LEU A 607 -13.87 5.90 12.14
CA LEU A 607 -14.20 5.19 13.37
C LEU A 607 -15.17 4.08 12.98
N GLN A 608 -14.81 2.82 13.22
CA GLN A 608 -15.64 1.69 12.86
C GLN A 608 -15.70 0.68 14.00
N THR A 609 -16.90 0.36 14.44
CA THR A 609 -17.14 -0.73 15.39
C THR A 609 -18.20 -1.69 14.84
N ARG A 610 -18.06 -2.98 15.15
CA ARG A 610 -19.16 -3.95 14.98
C ARG A 610 -20.18 -3.90 16.13
N PHE A 611 -19.91 -3.09 17.16
CA PHE A 611 -20.73 -2.95 18.35
C PHE A 611 -21.54 -1.65 18.34
N GLY A 612 -22.11 -1.28 19.48
CA GLY A 612 -23.09 -0.19 19.57
C GLY A 612 -22.53 1.22 19.50
N SER A 613 -21.27 1.45 19.89
CA SER A 613 -20.70 2.81 19.97
C SER A 613 -19.17 2.83 19.83
N THR A 614 -18.66 3.94 19.32
CA THR A 614 -17.22 4.26 19.20
C THR A 614 -16.69 5.10 20.38
N ALA A 615 -17.51 5.34 21.40
CA ALA A 615 -17.18 6.15 22.58
C ALA A 615 -15.91 5.72 23.31
N GLY A 616 -15.66 4.40 23.33
CA GLY A 616 -14.57 3.81 24.08
C GLY A 616 -13.21 3.92 23.41
N PHE A 617 -13.13 4.39 22.15
CA PHE A 617 -11.89 4.30 21.37
C PHE A 617 -10.75 5.14 21.94
N GLY A 618 -11.05 6.27 22.60
CA GLY A 618 -10.04 7.12 23.21
C GLY A 618 -10.28 8.60 22.90
N SER A 619 -9.19 9.35 22.69
CA SER A 619 -9.23 10.80 22.55
C SER A 619 -8.68 11.27 21.21
N VAL A 620 -9.27 12.35 20.68
CA VAL A 620 -8.82 13.00 19.45
C VAL A 620 -8.65 14.49 19.74
N ASN A 621 -7.44 15.03 19.61
CA ASN A 621 -7.15 16.40 20.03
C ASN A 621 -6.11 17.12 19.16
N GLY A 622 -6.43 18.33 18.73
CA GLY A 622 -5.49 19.27 18.13
C GLY A 622 -4.96 18.83 16.78
N ASN A 623 -5.71 18.01 16.04
CA ASN A 623 -5.35 17.63 14.68
C ASN A 623 -5.74 18.75 13.70
N ARG A 624 -5.06 18.80 12.56
CA ARG A 624 -5.34 19.79 11.51
C ARG A 624 -5.81 19.09 10.24
N TYR A 625 -6.93 19.54 9.70
CA TYR A 625 -7.62 18.91 8.58
C TYR A 625 -7.62 19.82 7.36
N LEU A 626 -7.38 19.28 6.17
CA LEU A 626 -7.66 20.03 4.95
C LEU A 626 -9.14 19.82 4.58
N ASP A 627 -9.97 20.81 4.89
CA ASP A 627 -11.43 20.78 4.70
C ASP A 627 -11.78 21.19 3.27
N ALA A 628 -11.39 20.33 2.32
CA ALA A 628 -11.85 20.48 0.94
C ALA A 628 -13.38 20.34 0.89
N PRO A 629 -14.08 20.96 -0.08
CA PRO A 629 -15.56 21.04 -0.06
C PRO A 629 -16.31 19.71 0.01
N ASP A 630 -15.63 18.63 -0.37
CA ASP A 630 -16.16 17.27 -0.43
C ASP A 630 -15.46 16.32 0.56
N ALA A 631 -14.59 16.85 1.41
CA ALA A 631 -13.84 16.06 2.37
C ALA A 631 -14.75 15.63 3.53
N VAL A 632 -14.76 14.33 3.80
CA VAL A 632 -15.34 13.80 5.03
C VAL A 632 -14.27 13.88 6.12
N ALA A 633 -14.43 14.75 7.11
CA ALA A 633 -13.44 14.86 8.18
C ALA A 633 -13.48 13.63 9.10
N VAL A 634 -14.68 13.16 9.43
CA VAL A 634 -14.88 11.92 10.19
C VAL A 634 -16.01 11.08 9.61
N SER A 635 -15.76 9.78 9.48
CA SER A 635 -16.75 8.75 9.17
C SER A 635 -16.92 7.85 10.39
N ASN A 636 -18.14 7.72 10.90
CA ASN A 636 -18.48 6.91 12.08
C ASN A 636 -19.42 5.77 11.68
N ALA A 637 -18.92 4.53 11.74
CA ALA A 637 -19.66 3.32 11.41
C ALA A 637 -19.88 2.44 12.65
N SER A 638 -21.14 2.08 12.89
CA SER A 638 -21.55 1.16 13.96
C SER A 638 -22.57 0.14 13.44
N ALA A 639 -23.06 -0.74 14.31
CA ALA A 639 -24.21 -1.61 13.98
C ALA A 639 -25.46 -0.82 13.54
N GLY A 640 -25.59 0.45 13.94
CA GLY A 640 -26.66 1.37 13.51
C GLY A 640 -26.44 2.03 12.14
N GLY A 641 -25.35 1.70 11.44
CA GLY A 641 -24.99 2.25 10.13
C GLY A 641 -23.85 3.28 10.17
N THR A 642 -23.55 3.87 9.01
CA THR A 642 -22.42 4.79 8.80
C THR A 642 -22.86 6.25 8.65
N ARG A 643 -22.31 7.16 9.45
CA ARG A 643 -22.58 8.59 9.36
C ARG A 643 -21.27 9.34 9.08
N ASP A 644 -21.32 10.24 8.11
CA ASP A 644 -20.18 11.05 7.70
C ASP A 644 -20.42 12.51 8.09
N PHE A 645 -19.37 13.19 8.56
CA PHE A 645 -19.45 14.56 9.04
C PHE A 645 -18.30 15.39 8.47
N SER A 646 -18.60 16.62 8.05
CA SER A 646 -17.55 17.62 7.78
C SER A 646 -16.82 17.99 9.06
N PHE A 647 -15.65 18.63 8.94
CA PHE A 647 -14.88 19.03 10.12
C PHE A 647 -15.71 19.95 11.02
N ARG A 648 -16.40 20.91 10.41
CA ARG A 648 -17.25 21.87 11.13
C ARG A 648 -18.39 21.21 11.90
N GLN A 649 -19.08 20.25 11.28
CA GLN A 649 -20.17 19.50 11.91
C GLN A 649 -19.67 18.65 13.09
N TRP A 650 -18.49 18.08 12.97
CA TRP A 650 -17.89 17.26 14.02
C TRP A 650 -17.40 18.11 15.19
N GLN A 651 -16.77 19.25 14.90
CA GLN A 651 -16.25 20.17 15.90
C GLN A 651 -17.36 20.87 16.71
N SER A 652 -18.47 21.27 16.07
CA SER A 652 -19.56 21.98 16.75
C SER A 652 -20.26 21.13 17.82
N GLY A 653 -20.25 19.81 17.65
CA GLY A 653 -20.89 18.92 18.59
C GLY A 653 -22.42 18.90 18.55
N THR A 654 -23.04 19.62 17.62
CA THR A 654 -24.49 19.82 17.54
C THR A 654 -25.21 18.84 16.62
N ALA A 655 -24.46 18.04 15.84
CA ALA A 655 -25.04 17.02 14.98
C ALA A 655 -25.43 15.76 15.77
N SER A 656 -26.59 15.19 15.42
CA SER A 656 -27.11 13.94 15.98
C SER A 656 -26.32 12.75 15.44
N GLY A 657 -25.94 11.83 16.34
CA GLY A 657 -25.16 10.65 16.03
C GLY A 657 -23.69 10.92 15.74
N LEU A 658 -23.17 12.06 16.20
CA LEU A 658 -21.72 12.31 16.23
C LEU A 658 -21.03 11.23 17.07
N PRO A 659 -19.80 10.83 16.70
CA PRO A 659 -18.96 10.05 17.59
C PRO A 659 -18.63 10.87 18.86
N ASP A 660 -18.50 10.18 20.00
CA ASP A 660 -18.14 10.84 21.26
C ASP A 660 -16.69 11.33 21.26
N ALA A 661 -15.81 10.63 20.53
CA ALA A 661 -14.47 11.10 20.23
C ALA A 661 -14.58 12.33 19.29
N ARG A 662 -14.41 13.53 19.85
CA ARG A 662 -14.49 14.82 19.14
C ARG A 662 -13.16 15.54 19.19
N ASP A 663 -12.73 16.07 18.05
CA ASP A 663 -11.58 16.97 18.00
C ASP A 663 -11.99 18.43 18.24
N ALA A 664 -12.38 18.74 19.48
CA ALA A 664 -12.82 20.08 19.86
C ALA A 664 -11.68 21.12 19.73
N THR A 665 -10.43 20.68 19.80
CA THR A 665 -9.23 21.54 19.75
C THR A 665 -8.54 21.55 18.38
N GLY A 666 -9.08 20.79 17.42
CA GLY A 666 -8.57 20.73 16.05
C GLY A 666 -8.84 22.00 15.25
N ASN A 667 -8.26 22.09 14.06
CA ASN A 667 -8.49 23.22 13.16
C ASN A 667 -8.54 22.80 11.68
N SER A 668 -9.21 23.61 10.87
CA SER A 668 -9.16 23.53 9.41
C SER A 668 -7.92 24.27 8.87
N ALA A 669 -7.21 23.65 7.93
CA ALA A 669 -6.05 24.25 7.27
C ALA A 669 -6.43 25.44 6.38
N ASN A 670 -7.61 25.38 5.77
CA ASN A 670 -8.21 26.43 4.94
C ASN A 670 -9.18 27.33 5.72
N ALA A 671 -9.06 27.40 7.05
CA ALA A 671 -9.83 28.37 7.84
C ALA A 671 -9.64 29.80 7.30
N GLY A 672 -10.72 30.57 7.27
CA GLY A 672 -10.70 31.95 6.76
C GLY A 672 -10.80 32.08 5.23
N ARG A 673 -11.08 30.97 4.50
CA ARG A 673 -10.96 30.92 3.03
C ARG A 673 -11.99 29.98 2.41
N SER A 674 -12.55 30.41 1.28
CA SER A 674 -13.42 29.59 0.44
C SER A 674 -12.67 28.93 -0.72
N TRP A 675 -13.21 27.82 -1.21
CA TRP A 675 -12.69 27.07 -2.36
C TRP A 675 -13.31 27.48 -3.69
N TYR A 676 -14.40 28.25 -3.65
CA TYR A 676 -15.17 28.63 -4.82
C TYR A 676 -15.78 30.02 -4.63
N SER A 677 -16.12 30.66 -5.74
CA SER A 677 -17.02 31.81 -5.75
C SER A 677 -18.43 31.41 -6.16
N VAL A 678 -19.43 32.15 -5.69
CA VAL A 678 -20.81 32.04 -6.18
C VAL A 678 -20.87 32.68 -7.57
N ALA A 679 -21.36 31.94 -8.56
CA ALA A 679 -21.30 32.32 -9.97
C ALA A 679 -22.68 32.63 -10.59
N GLY A 680 -23.76 32.54 -9.81
CA GLY A 680 -25.12 32.82 -10.29
C GLY A 680 -26.16 32.79 -9.17
N ALA A 681 -27.43 32.91 -9.55
CA ALA A 681 -28.58 32.81 -8.64
C ALA A 681 -29.09 31.37 -8.49
N ASN A 682 -30.00 31.16 -7.53
CA ASN A 682 -30.70 29.88 -7.35
C ASN A 682 -31.50 29.52 -8.61
N LEU A 683 -31.27 28.31 -9.14
CA LEU A 683 -31.90 27.83 -10.36
C LEU A 683 -33.22 27.11 -10.12
N VAL A 684 -33.55 26.77 -8.87
CA VAL A 684 -34.76 26.01 -8.54
C VAL A 684 -35.98 26.96 -8.55
N PRO A 685 -36.93 26.80 -9.48
CA PRO A 685 -38.15 27.61 -9.49
C PRO A 685 -39.00 27.32 -8.25
N ASN A 686 -39.72 28.32 -7.74
CA ASN A 686 -40.61 28.19 -6.58
C ASN A 686 -39.95 27.45 -5.39
N ALA A 687 -38.66 27.71 -5.15
CA ALA A 687 -37.89 27.11 -4.06
C ALA A 687 -38.34 27.56 -2.67
N ALA A 688 -38.86 28.79 -2.56
CA ALA A 688 -39.40 29.37 -1.34
C ALA A 688 -40.86 28.95 -1.06
N LEU A 689 -41.49 28.20 -1.98
CA LEU A 689 -42.88 27.73 -1.86
C LEU A 689 -43.91 28.85 -1.72
N GLU A 690 -43.61 30.04 -2.27
CA GLU A 690 -44.52 31.19 -2.28
C GLU A 690 -45.73 30.93 -3.17
N ASP A 691 -45.52 30.26 -4.32
CA ASP A 691 -46.55 29.86 -5.28
C ASP A 691 -47.19 28.49 -4.91
N GLY A 692 -47.24 28.18 -3.62
CA GLY A 692 -47.73 26.88 -3.15
C GLY A 692 -46.80 25.72 -3.55
N LEU A 693 -47.38 24.58 -3.89
CA LEU A 693 -46.66 23.39 -4.38
C LEU A 693 -46.52 23.37 -5.90
N ALA A 694 -46.67 24.51 -6.59
CA ALA A 694 -46.56 24.57 -8.05
C ALA A 694 -45.20 24.00 -8.52
N GLY A 695 -45.26 23.00 -9.42
CA GLY A 695 -44.11 22.29 -9.97
C GLY A 695 -43.50 21.20 -9.07
N TRP A 696 -43.86 21.16 -7.78
CA TRP A 696 -43.45 20.11 -6.86
C TRP A 696 -44.33 18.88 -7.04
N SER A 697 -43.75 17.70 -6.94
CA SER A 697 -44.49 16.45 -7.10
C SER A 697 -43.98 15.36 -6.17
N SER A 698 -44.81 14.34 -5.97
CA SER A 698 -44.44 13.16 -5.21
C SER A 698 -44.75 11.89 -5.98
N TRP A 699 -44.06 10.81 -5.63
CA TRP A 699 -44.30 9.49 -6.23
C TRP A 699 -43.94 8.35 -5.29
N ASN A 700 -44.68 7.26 -5.40
CA ASN A 700 -44.41 5.97 -4.78
C ASN A 700 -45.00 4.85 -5.65
N ALA A 701 -44.45 3.64 -5.57
CA ALA A 701 -44.80 2.52 -6.45
C ALA A 701 -46.09 1.78 -6.04
N ALA A 702 -46.34 1.63 -4.74
CA ALA A 702 -47.46 0.83 -4.23
C ALA A 702 -48.74 1.66 -3.98
N PRO A 703 -49.94 1.03 -3.98
CA PRO A 703 -51.18 1.69 -3.59
C PRO A 703 -51.14 2.31 -2.19
N GLN A 704 -52.03 3.29 -2.00
CA GLN A 704 -51.89 4.48 -1.13
C GLN A 704 -50.79 5.42 -1.63
N ALA A 705 -51.21 6.50 -2.29
CA ALA A 705 -50.32 7.53 -2.79
C ALA A 705 -49.70 8.34 -1.64
N ALA A 706 -48.45 8.76 -1.79
CA ALA A 706 -47.81 9.70 -0.90
C ALA A 706 -48.57 11.04 -0.86
N GLN A 707 -48.61 11.67 0.30
CA GLN A 707 -49.26 12.97 0.48
C GLN A 707 -48.20 14.07 0.51
N LEU A 708 -48.34 15.05 -0.37
CA LEU A 708 -47.48 16.24 -0.38
C LEU A 708 -48.28 17.44 0.14
N LEU A 709 -47.79 18.03 1.22
CA LEU A 709 -48.44 19.13 1.93
C LEU A 709 -47.51 20.34 1.97
N ARG A 710 -48.08 21.54 1.90
CA ARG A 710 -47.38 22.78 2.21
C ARG A 710 -47.78 23.21 3.61
N GLU A 711 -46.80 23.49 4.45
CA GLU A 711 -47.03 23.88 5.83
C GLU A 711 -46.03 24.96 6.28
N PRO A 712 -46.35 25.76 7.30
CA PRO A 712 -45.38 26.62 7.95
C PRO A 712 -44.37 25.80 8.76
N CYS A 713 -43.12 26.27 8.79
CA CYS A 713 -42.01 25.68 9.54
C CYS A 713 -41.07 26.76 10.07
N PRO A 714 -40.10 26.43 10.96
CA PRO A 714 -39.14 27.40 11.50
C PRO A 714 -38.39 28.19 10.43
N SER A 715 -38.08 27.57 9.29
CA SER A 715 -37.40 28.16 8.13
C SER A 715 -38.32 28.91 7.16
N GLY A 716 -39.59 29.15 7.52
CA GLY A 716 -40.60 29.80 6.68
C GLY A 716 -41.69 28.82 6.22
N LEU A 717 -41.70 28.49 4.93
CA LEU A 717 -42.60 27.52 4.32
C LEU A 717 -41.84 26.25 3.94
N CYS A 718 -42.43 25.08 4.18
CA CYS A 718 -41.87 23.79 3.75
C CYS A 718 -42.87 22.91 3.01
N ALA A 719 -42.30 21.98 2.25
CA ALA A 719 -43.01 20.89 1.63
C ALA A 719 -42.82 19.63 2.48
N ARG A 720 -43.90 19.11 3.06
CA ARG A 720 -43.92 17.85 3.81
C ARG A 720 -44.43 16.73 2.93
N LEU A 721 -43.62 15.69 2.78
CA LEU A 721 -44.01 14.42 2.18
C LEU A 721 -44.32 13.41 3.28
N VAL A 722 -45.54 12.88 3.30
CA VAL A 722 -45.90 11.66 4.05
C VAL A 722 -45.87 10.49 3.08
N ALA A 723 -45.00 9.51 3.34
CA ALA A 723 -44.80 8.38 2.44
C ALA A 723 -46.05 7.49 2.33
N GLY A 724 -46.33 7.03 1.11
CA GLY A 724 -47.44 6.12 0.80
C GLY A 724 -47.15 4.66 1.15
N GLY A 725 -47.81 3.72 0.45
CA GLY A 725 -47.66 2.28 0.68
C GLY A 725 -46.29 1.67 0.30
N SER A 726 -45.37 2.49 -0.22
CA SER A 726 -43.99 2.11 -0.50
C SER A 726 -43.06 3.29 -0.25
N ALA A 727 -41.75 3.06 -0.34
CA ALA A 727 -40.77 4.16 -0.31
C ALA A 727 -41.19 5.25 -1.31
N SER A 728 -41.18 6.48 -0.83
CA SER A 728 -41.72 7.65 -1.52
C SER A 728 -40.61 8.65 -1.86
N ARG A 729 -40.88 9.46 -2.88
CA ARG A 729 -39.96 10.46 -3.43
C ARG A 729 -40.64 11.82 -3.47
N LEU A 730 -39.91 12.86 -3.12
CA LEU A 730 -40.27 14.27 -3.33
C LEU A 730 -39.42 14.83 -4.48
N SER A 731 -40.05 15.45 -5.48
CA SER A 731 -39.35 15.99 -6.66
C SER A 731 -39.56 17.49 -6.77
N SER A 732 -38.47 18.23 -6.99
CA SER A 732 -38.50 19.68 -7.22
C SER A 732 -39.07 20.04 -8.61
N PRO A 733 -39.46 21.31 -8.82
CA PRO A 733 -39.71 21.83 -10.16
C PRO A 733 -38.45 21.72 -11.06
N PRO A 734 -38.62 21.66 -12.39
CA PRO A 734 -37.50 21.44 -13.29
C PRO A 734 -36.67 22.71 -13.53
N MET A 735 -35.36 22.55 -13.68
CA MET A 735 -34.35 23.60 -13.83
C MET A 735 -33.33 23.25 -14.92
N ALA A 736 -32.58 24.24 -15.41
CA ALA A 736 -31.53 24.02 -16.40
C ALA A 736 -30.18 23.71 -15.74
N LEU A 737 -29.43 22.76 -16.29
CA LEU A 737 -28.04 22.49 -15.91
C LEU A 737 -27.14 22.58 -17.14
N ARG A 738 -25.88 22.96 -16.91
CA ARG A 738 -24.84 22.98 -17.94
C ARG A 738 -23.81 21.90 -17.67
N ARG A 739 -23.43 21.15 -18.69
CA ARG A 739 -22.42 20.12 -18.58
C ARG A 739 -21.10 20.71 -18.13
N GLY A 740 -20.49 20.09 -17.13
CA GLY A 740 -19.19 20.50 -16.60
C GLY A 740 -19.23 21.72 -15.68
N GLN A 741 -20.38 22.37 -15.49
CA GLN A 741 -20.57 23.42 -14.49
C GLN A 741 -20.63 22.81 -13.09
N TRP A 742 -20.00 23.48 -12.13
CA TRP A 742 -20.11 23.16 -10.71
C TRP A 742 -21.32 23.85 -10.10
N TYR A 743 -21.99 23.14 -9.21
CA TYR A 743 -23.15 23.60 -8.47
C TYR A 743 -23.01 23.32 -6.99
N ARG A 744 -23.56 24.22 -6.17
CA ARG A 744 -23.85 23.99 -4.76
C ARG A 744 -25.33 23.67 -4.61
N LEU A 745 -25.63 22.51 -4.04
CA LEU A 745 -26.96 22.13 -3.60
C LEU A 745 -27.06 22.39 -2.10
N SER A 746 -27.98 23.25 -1.66
CA SER A 746 -28.30 23.48 -0.25
C SER A 746 -29.77 23.17 0.01
N VAL A 747 -30.08 22.47 1.10
CA VAL A 747 -31.46 22.09 1.44
C VAL A 747 -31.63 21.96 2.94
N ASP A 748 -32.74 22.47 3.48
CA ASP A 748 -33.10 22.29 4.87
C ASP A 748 -34.05 21.10 5.00
N LEU A 749 -33.75 20.16 5.88
CA LEU A 749 -34.52 18.93 6.07
C LEU A 749 -34.88 18.69 7.54
N SER A 750 -36.04 18.07 7.77
CA SER A 750 -36.50 17.50 9.05
C SER A 750 -37.36 16.25 8.77
N SER A 751 -37.35 15.26 9.65
CA SER A 751 -38.14 14.02 9.54
C SER A 751 -38.74 13.60 10.88
N ASP A 752 -39.62 12.60 10.89
CA ASP A 752 -40.11 11.96 12.11
C ASP A 752 -39.12 10.99 12.78
N SER A 753 -38.02 10.71 12.10
CA SER A 753 -36.94 9.81 12.54
C SER A 753 -35.60 10.54 12.62
N ASP A 754 -34.74 10.14 13.56
CA ASP A 754 -33.36 10.66 13.72
C ASP A 754 -32.33 9.95 12.82
N ALA A 755 -32.79 9.09 11.94
CA ALA A 755 -31.95 8.27 11.07
C ALA A 755 -32.55 8.10 9.65
N GLN A 756 -33.42 9.00 9.20
CA GLN A 756 -34.01 8.91 7.87
C GLN A 756 -32.96 9.26 6.80
N ARG A 757 -32.37 8.24 6.17
CA ARG A 757 -31.49 8.45 5.02
C ARG A 757 -32.31 8.84 3.80
N VAL A 758 -31.82 9.83 3.07
CA VAL A 758 -32.40 10.26 1.81
C VAL A 758 -31.30 10.40 0.76
N ALA A 759 -31.58 9.93 -0.45
CA ALA A 759 -30.72 10.18 -1.60
C ALA A 759 -31.14 11.50 -2.26
N LEU A 760 -30.18 12.35 -2.61
CA LEU A 760 -30.41 13.63 -3.31
C LEU A 760 -30.05 13.45 -4.78
N VAL A 761 -31.01 13.06 -5.61
CA VAL A 761 -30.70 12.60 -6.98
C VAL A 761 -31.14 13.63 -8.01
N LEU A 762 -30.16 14.30 -8.63
CA LEU A 762 -30.40 15.16 -9.79
C LEU A 762 -30.66 14.28 -11.00
N ARG A 763 -31.81 14.41 -11.67
CA ARG A 763 -32.19 13.60 -12.84
C ARG A 763 -32.79 14.47 -13.93
N ARG A 764 -32.86 13.96 -15.16
CA ARG A 764 -33.70 14.60 -16.18
C ARG A 764 -35.15 14.64 -15.71
N ALA A 765 -35.79 15.78 -15.89
CA ALA A 765 -37.20 15.96 -15.66
C ALA A 765 -38.01 15.07 -16.62
N GLY A 766 -39.14 14.59 -16.14
CA GLY A 766 -39.94 13.50 -16.70
C GLY A 766 -41.03 13.11 -15.70
N GLY A 767 -41.80 12.05 -15.97
CA GLY A 767 -42.83 11.58 -15.03
C GLY A 767 -42.22 11.27 -13.65
N ALA A 768 -42.95 11.50 -12.56
CA ALA A 768 -42.41 11.34 -11.20
C ALA A 768 -41.95 9.89 -10.88
N GLY A 769 -42.43 8.90 -11.65
CA GLY A 769 -41.99 7.50 -11.62
C GLY A 769 -40.79 7.13 -12.50
N GLU A 770 -40.28 8.04 -13.34
CA GLU A 770 -39.14 7.76 -14.22
C GLU A 770 -37.81 7.82 -13.45
N ALA A 771 -37.09 6.70 -13.43
CA ALA A 771 -35.77 6.57 -12.80
C ALA A 771 -34.66 6.60 -13.86
N GLY A 772 -34.14 7.80 -14.15
CA GLY A 772 -32.91 7.99 -14.94
C GLY A 772 -31.65 8.00 -14.05
N PRO A 773 -30.44 7.87 -14.64
CA PRO A 773 -29.18 8.02 -13.90
C PRO A 773 -29.04 9.45 -13.36
N SER A 774 -28.26 9.60 -12.28
CA SER A 774 -28.01 10.93 -11.75
C SER A 774 -27.20 11.79 -12.72
N LEU A 775 -27.51 13.08 -12.76
CA LEU A 775 -26.78 14.10 -13.50
C LEU A 775 -25.59 14.64 -12.70
N ALA A 776 -25.46 14.30 -11.42
CA ALA A 776 -24.26 14.58 -10.64
C ALA A 776 -23.12 13.63 -11.00
N ASP A 777 -21.88 14.10 -10.87
CA ASP A 777 -20.66 13.32 -11.09
C ASP A 777 -20.40 12.28 -9.98
N ARG A 778 -21.23 12.27 -8.94
CA ARG A 778 -21.15 11.37 -7.79
C ARG A 778 -22.54 11.13 -7.17
N PRO A 779 -22.72 10.05 -6.38
CA PRO A 779 -23.90 9.90 -5.53
C PRO A 779 -23.96 11.00 -4.49
N LEU A 780 -25.14 11.60 -4.29
CA LEU A 780 -25.39 12.59 -3.25
C LEU A 780 -26.49 12.06 -2.31
N GLY A 781 -26.36 12.33 -1.02
CA GLY A 781 -27.33 11.88 -0.02
C GLY A 781 -27.01 12.46 1.35
N THR A 782 -27.98 12.40 2.24
CA THR A 782 -27.84 12.89 3.62
C THR A 782 -28.74 12.10 4.57
N THR A 783 -28.62 12.35 5.86
CA THR A 783 -29.52 11.82 6.90
C THR A 783 -30.30 12.99 7.51
N ALA A 784 -31.61 12.96 7.35
CA ALA A 784 -32.51 13.88 8.05
C ALA A 784 -32.77 13.38 9.47
N GLY A 785 -32.92 14.33 10.40
CA GLY A 785 -33.28 14.08 11.79
C GLY A 785 -34.56 14.82 12.19
N ARG A 786 -34.99 14.69 13.45
CA ARG A 786 -36.18 15.43 13.93
C ARG A 786 -36.00 16.94 13.90
N ASP A 787 -34.81 17.41 14.24
CA ASP A 787 -34.48 18.83 14.17
C ASP A 787 -34.25 19.29 12.73
N TRP A 788 -34.66 20.53 12.44
CA TRP A 788 -34.34 21.19 11.17
C TRP A 788 -32.83 21.37 11.02
N ARG A 789 -32.28 20.91 9.90
CA ARG A 789 -30.87 21.07 9.58
C ARG A 789 -30.66 21.42 8.13
N ARG A 790 -29.71 22.33 7.89
CA ARG A 790 -29.23 22.65 6.55
C ARG A 790 -28.17 21.65 6.12
N HIS A 791 -28.30 21.16 4.90
CA HIS A 791 -27.36 20.28 4.24
C HIS A 791 -26.87 20.96 2.96
N SER A 792 -25.55 21.05 2.77
CA SER A 792 -24.95 21.59 1.54
C SER A 792 -23.94 20.62 0.95
N VAL A 793 -23.91 20.50 -0.38
CA VAL A 793 -22.96 19.65 -1.11
C VAL A 793 -22.59 20.26 -2.46
N LEU A 794 -21.34 20.09 -2.89
CA LEU A 794 -20.91 20.46 -4.24
C LEU A 794 -20.96 19.27 -5.18
N PHE A 795 -21.29 19.53 -6.45
CA PHE A 795 -21.17 18.53 -7.51
C PHE A 795 -20.95 19.18 -8.87
N ARG A 796 -20.46 18.39 -9.82
CA ARG A 796 -20.34 18.80 -11.22
C ARG A 796 -21.42 18.13 -12.06
N SER A 797 -22.13 18.91 -12.87
CA SER A 797 -23.12 18.31 -13.78
C SER A 797 -22.43 17.53 -14.91
N THR A 798 -22.96 16.34 -15.21
CA THR A 798 -22.44 15.45 -16.26
C THR A 798 -23.06 15.70 -17.63
N LEU A 799 -24.19 16.43 -17.70
CA LEU A 799 -24.96 16.70 -18.91
C LEU A 799 -25.55 18.10 -18.94
N ASP A 800 -25.91 18.55 -20.14
CA ASP A 800 -26.75 19.72 -20.36
C ASP A 800 -28.23 19.34 -20.23
N THR A 801 -29.00 20.19 -19.57
CA THR A 801 -30.47 20.12 -19.56
C THR A 801 -31.06 21.50 -19.83
N PRO A 802 -32.07 21.60 -20.71
CA PRO A 802 -32.76 22.86 -20.96
C PRO A 802 -33.57 23.31 -19.74
N SER A 803 -34.12 24.53 -19.75
CA SER A 803 -35.16 24.94 -18.81
C SER A 803 -36.52 24.29 -19.14
N GLY A 804 -37.43 24.21 -18.18
CA GLY A 804 -38.79 23.69 -18.38
C GLY A 804 -38.92 22.17 -18.25
N ASN A 805 -40.00 21.57 -18.75
CA ASN A 805 -40.39 20.18 -18.48
C ASN A 805 -39.39 19.10 -18.95
N SER A 806 -38.42 19.46 -19.79
CA SER A 806 -37.32 18.58 -20.24
C SER A 806 -35.98 18.87 -19.54
N GLY A 807 -36.00 19.67 -18.48
CA GLY A 807 -34.82 20.08 -17.73
C GLY A 807 -34.29 19.01 -16.77
N ALA A 808 -33.73 19.45 -15.64
CA ALA A 808 -33.32 18.60 -14.53
C ALA A 808 -34.23 18.83 -13.33
N ARG A 809 -34.44 17.84 -12.47
CA ARG A 809 -35.11 17.99 -11.17
C ARG A 809 -34.26 17.35 -10.07
N LEU A 810 -34.41 17.83 -8.84
CA LEU A 810 -33.89 17.14 -7.66
C LEU A 810 -34.96 16.19 -7.13
N ASP A 811 -34.62 14.91 -7.05
CA ASP A 811 -35.42 13.89 -6.37
C ASP A 811 -34.82 13.64 -4.96
N VAL A 812 -35.59 13.90 -3.91
CA VAL A 812 -35.28 13.44 -2.55
C VAL A 812 -35.94 12.07 -2.37
N ASP A 813 -35.12 11.02 -2.47
CA ASP A 813 -35.55 9.63 -2.63
C ASP A 813 -35.31 8.80 -1.35
N GLY A 814 -36.05 7.72 -1.18
CA GLY A 814 -35.84 6.75 -0.09
C GLY A 814 -36.62 7.01 1.22
N ILE A 815 -37.69 7.80 1.18
CA ILE A 815 -38.52 8.10 2.36
C ILE A 815 -39.38 6.87 2.66
N ALA A 816 -39.16 6.21 3.80
CA ALA A 816 -39.73 4.89 4.08
C ALA A 816 -41.26 4.95 4.30
N PRO A 817 -42.03 3.88 3.97
CA PRO A 817 -43.48 3.85 4.17
C PRO A 817 -43.87 4.19 5.61
N GLY A 818 -44.90 5.03 5.78
CA GLY A 818 -45.38 5.44 7.11
C GLY A 818 -44.57 6.53 7.81
N HIS A 819 -43.48 7.00 7.19
CA HIS A 819 -42.65 8.10 7.69
C HIS A 819 -42.90 9.41 6.92
N TRP A 820 -42.45 10.54 7.48
CA TRP A 820 -42.52 11.83 6.81
C TRP A 820 -41.18 12.57 6.76
N LEU A 821 -41.02 13.39 5.72
CA LEU A 821 -39.89 14.29 5.52
C LEU A 821 -40.42 15.68 5.14
N SER A 822 -39.97 16.72 5.82
CA SER A 822 -40.19 18.13 5.46
C SER A 822 -38.92 18.73 4.86
N LEU A 823 -39.08 19.53 3.80
CA LEU A 823 -38.01 20.22 3.08
C LEU A 823 -38.30 21.71 2.93
N ALA A 824 -37.31 22.57 3.17
CA ALA A 824 -37.39 24.02 2.96
C ALA A 824 -36.11 24.61 2.35
N ARG A 825 -36.21 25.85 1.84
CA ARG A 825 -35.10 26.67 1.29
C ARG A 825 -34.13 25.87 0.43
N LEU A 826 -34.67 25.21 -0.60
CA LEU A 826 -33.88 24.47 -1.56
C LEU A 826 -33.15 25.42 -2.51
N GLU A 827 -31.84 25.30 -2.58
CA GLU A 827 -31.02 26.05 -3.51
C GLU A 827 -30.18 25.14 -4.38
N LEU A 828 -30.14 25.45 -5.67
CA LEU A 828 -29.15 24.91 -6.60
C LEU A 828 -28.49 26.07 -7.33
N VAL A 829 -27.26 26.40 -6.93
CA VAL A 829 -26.59 27.63 -7.35
C VAL A 829 -25.31 27.28 -8.12
N PRO A 830 -25.06 27.88 -9.31
CA PRO A 830 -23.78 27.73 -10.00
C PRO A 830 -22.64 28.30 -9.15
N VAL A 831 -21.56 27.55 -9.03
CA VAL A 831 -20.32 28.00 -8.36
C VAL A 831 -19.12 27.81 -9.25
N GLN A 832 -18.08 28.60 -9.04
CA GLN A 832 -16.82 28.54 -9.78
C GLN A 832 -15.68 28.20 -8.81
N PRO A 833 -15.21 26.94 -8.77
CA PRO A 833 -14.06 26.59 -7.94
C PRO A 833 -12.77 27.26 -8.42
N SER A 834 -11.93 27.69 -7.49
CA SER A 834 -10.65 28.32 -7.83
C SER A 834 -9.58 27.28 -8.16
N ALA A 835 -8.96 27.41 -9.33
CA ALA A 835 -7.82 26.58 -9.72
C ALA A 835 -6.58 26.81 -8.82
N LEU A 836 -6.47 27.99 -8.19
CA LEU A 836 -5.41 28.28 -7.23
C LEU A 836 -5.67 27.56 -5.90
N ALA A 837 -6.90 27.65 -5.38
CA ALA A 837 -7.26 27.04 -4.10
C ALA A 837 -7.24 25.51 -4.15
N GLN A 838 -7.62 24.90 -5.28
CA GLN A 838 -7.81 23.45 -5.37
C GLN A 838 -6.54 22.60 -5.31
N VAL A 839 -5.36 23.17 -5.56
CA VAL A 839 -4.12 22.37 -5.60
C VAL A 839 -3.63 22.00 -4.22
N SER A 840 -3.00 20.83 -4.12
CA SER A 840 -2.35 20.36 -2.89
C SER A 840 -1.19 19.43 -3.22
N ALA A 841 -0.21 19.37 -2.32
CA ALA A 841 0.90 18.44 -2.43
C ALA A 841 1.42 18.02 -1.05
N ILE A 842 1.95 16.81 -0.97
CA ILE A 842 2.90 16.44 0.08
C ILE A 842 4.31 16.36 -0.51
N LEU A 843 5.26 17.01 0.17
CA LEU A 843 6.67 17.00 -0.17
C LEU A 843 7.40 16.10 0.83
N LEU A 844 8.00 15.01 0.36
CA LEU A 844 8.68 14.00 1.14
C LEU A 844 10.19 14.08 0.92
N ASN A 845 10.95 14.07 2.01
CA ASN A 845 12.40 13.96 1.94
C ASN A 845 12.87 12.67 2.62
N ALA A 846 13.25 11.67 1.82
CA ALA A 846 13.76 10.39 2.30
C ALA A 846 15.25 10.40 2.63
N ALA A 847 15.97 11.48 2.32
CA ALA A 847 17.40 11.54 2.61
C ALA A 847 17.67 11.72 4.10
N ALA A 848 18.86 11.28 4.51
CA ALA A 848 19.40 11.50 5.86
C ALA A 848 19.82 12.97 6.13
N ALA A 849 19.70 13.86 5.13
CA ALA A 849 19.98 15.28 5.23
C ALA A 849 18.77 16.11 4.77
N PRO A 850 18.60 17.36 5.25
CA PRO A 850 17.59 18.27 4.75
C PRO A 850 17.72 18.53 3.25
N ALA A 851 16.59 18.66 2.54
CA ALA A 851 16.53 18.91 1.10
C ALA A 851 15.80 20.23 0.78
N LEU A 852 16.22 20.92 -0.28
CA LEU A 852 15.52 22.06 -0.84
C LEU A 852 14.67 21.57 -2.02
N LEU A 853 13.34 21.71 -1.90
CA LEU A 853 12.39 21.24 -2.90
C LEU A 853 11.75 22.42 -3.61
N ALA A 854 11.77 22.39 -4.95
CA ALA A 854 11.09 23.38 -5.77
C ALA A 854 9.57 23.21 -5.70
N CYS A 855 8.84 24.24 -6.11
CA CYS A 855 7.39 24.15 -6.25
C CYS A 855 7.02 23.00 -7.22
N PRO A 856 6.10 22.09 -6.83
CA PRO A 856 5.78 20.94 -7.66
C PRO A 856 4.73 21.21 -8.73
N PHE A 857 4.03 22.35 -8.65
CA PHE A 857 2.99 22.73 -9.60
C PHE A 857 3.62 23.32 -10.86
N THR A 858 3.25 22.77 -12.01
CA THR A 858 3.83 23.11 -13.32
C THR A 858 2.73 23.32 -14.36
N GLY A 859 3.10 23.82 -15.55
CA GLY A 859 2.15 24.05 -16.64
C GLY A 859 1.02 25.01 -16.23
N ALA A 860 -0.23 24.59 -16.42
CA ALA A 860 -1.41 25.40 -16.08
C ALA A 860 -1.53 25.73 -14.57
N GLN A 861 -0.86 24.97 -13.70
CA GLN A 861 -0.87 25.19 -12.25
C GLN A 861 0.35 25.98 -11.74
N ALA A 862 1.26 26.41 -12.62
CA ALA A 862 2.48 27.11 -12.19
C ALA A 862 2.19 28.41 -11.41
N ALA A 863 1.08 29.09 -11.72
CA ALA A 863 0.64 30.29 -10.99
C ALA A 863 0.33 29.99 -9.52
N SER A 864 -0.09 28.77 -9.18
CA SER A 864 -0.39 28.37 -7.81
C SER A 864 0.83 28.40 -6.91
N CYS A 865 2.06 28.33 -7.44
CA CYS A 865 3.28 28.40 -6.62
C CYS A 865 3.39 29.66 -5.76
N ASN A 866 2.77 30.77 -6.18
CA ASN A 866 2.74 32.04 -5.42
C ASN A 866 1.57 32.12 -4.42
N HIS A 867 0.69 31.11 -4.42
CA HIS A 867 -0.56 31.09 -3.67
C HIS A 867 -0.71 29.76 -2.92
N VAL A 868 0.34 29.35 -2.23
CA VAL A 868 0.39 28.10 -1.47
C VAL A 868 0.76 28.39 -0.02
N LEU A 869 0.09 27.72 0.90
CA LEU A 869 0.34 27.75 2.33
C LEU A 869 0.93 26.42 2.79
N ASP A 870 1.80 26.48 3.79
CA ASP A 870 2.19 25.32 4.58
C ASP A 870 1.00 24.92 5.47
N MET A 871 0.54 23.68 5.36
CA MET A 871 -0.62 23.20 6.09
C MET A 871 -0.40 23.21 7.61
N GLN A 872 0.82 23.03 8.09
CA GLN A 872 1.15 22.99 9.52
C GLN A 872 1.14 24.40 10.13
N THR A 873 1.76 25.38 9.47
CA THR A 873 1.91 26.75 9.99
C THR A 873 0.78 27.67 9.56
N GLY A 874 0.19 27.45 8.39
CA GLY A 874 -0.75 28.37 7.75
C GLY A 874 -0.07 29.54 7.02
N GLU A 875 1.26 29.55 6.96
CA GLU A 875 2.05 30.64 6.36
C GLU A 875 2.30 30.41 4.87
N PRO A 876 2.42 31.47 4.05
CA PRO A 876 2.83 31.35 2.65
C PRO A 876 4.18 30.65 2.48
N VAL A 877 4.26 29.76 1.50
CA VAL A 877 5.48 29.02 1.19
C VAL A 877 6.42 29.85 0.30
N ALA A 878 7.66 30.00 0.74
CA ALA A 878 8.75 30.50 -0.10
C ALA A 878 9.50 29.33 -0.75
N TRP A 879 9.66 29.38 -2.07
CA TRP A 879 10.36 28.34 -2.83
C TRP A 879 11.81 28.73 -3.14
N PRO A 880 12.77 27.77 -3.15
CA PRO A 880 12.58 26.36 -2.78
C PRO A 880 12.36 26.19 -1.27
N LEU A 881 11.47 25.27 -0.92
CA LEU A 881 11.10 24.97 0.46
C LEU A 881 12.09 23.96 1.06
N ARG A 882 12.60 24.25 2.26
CA ARG A 882 13.50 23.34 3.00
C ARG A 882 12.70 22.31 3.78
N VAL A 883 12.83 21.04 3.42
CA VAL A 883 12.23 19.90 4.13
C VAL A 883 13.32 19.15 4.90
N ALA A 884 13.10 18.88 6.19
CA ALA A 884 14.07 18.20 7.05
C ALA A 884 14.33 16.73 6.60
N ALA A 885 15.40 16.13 7.09
CA ALA A 885 15.72 14.71 6.83
C ALA A 885 14.59 13.81 7.36
N HIS A 886 14.21 12.79 6.58
CA HIS A 886 13.12 11.85 6.94
C HIS A 886 11.82 12.54 7.38
N ALA A 887 11.52 13.69 6.78
CA ALA A 887 10.36 14.50 7.12
C ALA A 887 9.51 14.79 5.88
N SER A 888 8.36 15.41 6.12
CA SER A 888 7.51 15.91 5.06
C SER A 888 6.86 17.24 5.40
N THR A 889 6.40 17.93 4.36
CA THR A 889 5.54 19.10 4.49
C THR A 889 4.34 18.92 3.58
N ILE A 890 3.14 19.15 4.11
CA ILE A 890 1.91 19.23 3.30
C ILE A 890 1.67 20.69 2.98
N VAL A 891 1.40 20.97 1.71
CA VAL A 891 1.10 22.31 1.22
C VAL A 891 -0.23 22.30 0.47
N HIS A 892 -0.98 23.39 0.56
CA HIS A 892 -2.24 23.55 -0.16
C HIS A 892 -2.36 24.95 -0.74
N GLY A 893 -3.10 25.04 -1.85
CA GLY A 893 -3.38 26.29 -2.52
C GLY A 893 -4.38 27.15 -1.76
N PHE A 894 -4.38 28.44 -2.06
CA PHE A 894 -5.43 29.38 -1.69
C PHE A 894 -5.66 30.39 -2.80
N ASP A 895 -6.79 31.10 -2.74
CA ASP A 895 -7.06 32.22 -3.63
C ASP A 895 -7.23 33.50 -2.79
N PRO A 896 -6.40 34.54 -2.99
CA PRO A 896 -6.51 35.79 -2.24
C PRO A 896 -7.82 36.53 -2.50
N GLN A 897 -8.56 36.21 -3.57
CA GLN A 897 -9.88 36.80 -3.84
C GLN A 897 -11.02 36.08 -3.10
N LEU A 898 -10.75 34.92 -2.51
CA LEU A 898 -11.74 34.09 -1.81
C LEU A 898 -11.49 34.05 -0.30
N LEU A 899 -11.11 35.18 0.29
CA LEU A 899 -11.13 35.36 1.75
C LEU A 899 -12.56 35.22 2.27
N ASP A 900 -12.70 34.53 3.40
CA ASP A 900 -13.96 34.14 4.04
C ASP A 900 -13.73 34.25 5.56
N ALA A 901 -13.86 35.44 6.11
CA ALA A 901 -13.37 35.83 7.43
C ALA A 901 -14.09 35.11 8.58
N ASP A 902 -15.38 34.80 8.43
CA ASP A 902 -16.15 34.04 9.42
C ASP A 902 -16.11 32.52 9.17
N GLY A 903 -15.57 32.10 8.03
CA GLY A 903 -15.34 30.71 7.70
C GLY A 903 -16.65 29.98 7.49
N ASP A 904 -17.63 30.57 6.82
CA ASP A 904 -18.93 29.97 6.51
C ASP A 904 -18.92 29.24 5.14
N GLY A 905 -17.89 29.47 4.34
CA GLY A 905 -17.67 28.88 3.01
C GLY A 905 -18.04 29.80 1.84
N ILE A 906 -18.53 31.01 2.10
CA ILE A 906 -18.81 32.05 1.11
C ILE A 906 -17.73 33.15 1.21
N PRO A 907 -17.15 33.61 0.09
CA PRO A 907 -16.19 34.72 0.14
C PRO A 907 -16.81 36.01 0.70
N ASP A 908 -16.06 36.77 1.49
CA ASP A 908 -16.50 38.02 2.15
C ASP A 908 -17.16 39.02 1.20
N HIS A 909 -16.64 39.11 -0.03
CA HIS A 909 -17.17 40.04 -1.04
C HIS A 909 -18.50 39.58 -1.67
N GLN A 910 -18.95 38.36 -1.35
CA GLN A 910 -20.21 37.75 -1.79
C GLN A 910 -21.13 37.38 -0.63
N ASP A 911 -20.65 37.50 0.61
CA ASP A 911 -21.40 37.16 1.81
C ASP A 911 -22.33 38.32 2.21
N LEU A 912 -23.63 38.02 2.31
CA LEU A 912 -24.67 38.96 2.73
C LEU A 912 -24.98 38.86 4.22
N CYS A 913 -24.47 37.83 4.90
CA CYS A 913 -24.67 37.54 6.31
C CYS A 913 -23.31 37.44 7.04
N PRO A 914 -22.49 38.53 7.03
CA PRO A 914 -21.16 38.50 7.61
C PRO A 914 -21.19 38.25 9.11
N GLY A 915 -20.26 37.44 9.60
CA GLY A 915 -20.20 37.04 11.00
C GLY A 915 -21.22 35.96 11.34
N THR A 916 -21.66 35.19 10.34
CA THR A 916 -22.42 33.97 10.59
C THR A 916 -21.65 33.12 11.58
N PRO A 917 -22.27 32.66 12.68
CA PRO A 917 -21.55 31.93 13.70
C PRO A 917 -20.79 30.78 13.05
N ALA A 918 -19.48 30.75 13.31
CA ALA A 918 -18.60 29.71 12.80
C ALA A 918 -19.26 28.34 13.02
N LEU A 919 -19.09 27.45 12.06
CA LEU A 919 -19.64 26.08 12.06
C LEU A 919 -21.12 25.95 11.68
N LYS A 920 -21.84 27.03 11.36
CA LYS A 920 -23.17 26.93 10.73
C LYS A 920 -23.02 26.60 9.25
N VAL A 921 -23.85 25.67 8.76
CA VAL A 921 -24.00 25.46 7.32
C VAL A 921 -24.88 26.58 6.78
N VAL A 922 -24.43 27.24 5.73
CA VAL A 922 -25.08 28.41 5.14
C VAL A 922 -25.72 28.12 3.80
N ASP A 923 -26.46 29.08 3.24
CA ASP A 923 -26.90 29.07 1.84
C ASP A 923 -25.87 29.77 0.94
N ALA A 924 -26.19 29.97 -0.34
CA ALA A 924 -25.31 30.66 -1.26
C ALA A 924 -25.11 32.16 -0.95
N SER A 925 -25.89 32.73 -0.02
CA SER A 925 -25.73 34.13 0.41
C SER A 925 -24.94 34.26 1.72
N GLY A 926 -24.44 33.15 2.27
CA GLY A 926 -23.74 33.11 3.56
C GLY A 926 -24.69 33.07 4.78
N CYS A 927 -25.99 32.92 4.57
CA CYS A 927 -26.94 32.95 5.69
C CYS A 927 -27.18 31.54 6.26
N ALA A 928 -27.21 31.39 7.59
CA ALA A 928 -27.50 30.12 8.24
C ALA A 928 -29.00 29.76 8.26
N LEU A 929 -29.32 28.53 8.70
CA LEU A 929 -30.72 28.09 8.88
C LEU A 929 -31.52 29.03 9.81
N ASP A 930 -30.88 29.56 10.85
CA ASP A 930 -31.44 30.58 11.75
C ASP A 930 -30.62 31.87 11.63
N PRO A 931 -31.11 32.88 10.89
CA PRO A 931 -30.63 34.24 11.02
C PRO A 931 -31.76 35.09 11.60
N ARG A 932 -31.89 35.12 12.93
CA ARG A 932 -32.59 36.18 13.67
C ARG A 932 -31.98 36.39 15.03
#